data_AF-N9SRS1-F1
#
_entry.id   AF-N9SRS1-F1
#
_cell.length_a   1.000
_cell.length_b   1.000
_cell.length_c   1.000
_cell.angle_alpha   90.00
_cell.angle_beta   90.00
_cell.angle_gamma   90.00
#
_symmetry.space_group_name_H-M   'P 1'
#
loop_
_entity.id
_entity.type
_entity.pdbx_description
1 polymer ?
#
loop_
_entity_poly.entity_id
_entity_poly.type
_entity_poly.pdbx_seq_one_letter_code
_entity_poly.pdbx_strand_id
1 'polypeptide(L)'
;MKIKTKLWSFSLIPGLVIPMTLISYANLNQQSKREESSKQENKKEEPKVASDFSEFKTFAQDKLQKGIETLIKDTEKFLDSERKKIEEELNSDFKKNIANIDKLIYLQVLIKYLKDNGESLKTNHANNRGFNVVFPYLMANNQKYDIANIKYDGEDFEEIKVGKETNTDYSKQIKGENNKIEKKQQDQTNSILKEKLEKLINKYISDLSKELKSMLYDEKDIPVVGKDIQIKFKDNNLIEFTTPAGFDNWDKYIISKLEKKFIKFDLKQNKDFKDEEEKQEEKKEDEPIEKPDLVPGDKPDKEVNVDEQIRTLPLLFPNVSYTHTNNSVSTLVSSFNSAASDQKKKIFFFDNPINTRYEYSVASIEASGNNAIKATIKITDLVAPNKVREYSVANIKIDTSNKQKAFNKVYEKTIQANQELFSRLYLALGIDHKINYTDLRHNNLRKSLFDMVGAGVQVINQKEYNANMHKIINDLATSYGSSNNEETINRGLKNSKYLFLTSLFSSKINEEWYFNYLTNALKGILLRFKEITRINEKIIQTNFINSKLNLDIINQYYDLINKQISRLIATSSKRVLNIFAWYDFYLKSVKEIIDNFAQLGILVDNKSISDEKILANFKKTYANVKEIINKEKQVAKNTLNYLGYGLLGIFSILLLSSIIFIAIKRKQLRALKIKKISGLVIAISLSIVIAAILMIIL
;
A
#
# COMPACT_ATOMS: atom_id res chain seq x y z
N MET A 1 81.97 19.51 -1.62
CA MET A 1 81.18 20.00 -0.47
C MET A 1 80.06 18.99 -0.20
N LYS A 2 80.06 18.39 1.00
CA LYS A 2 79.22 17.25 1.39
C LYS A 2 77.82 17.70 1.84
N ILE A 3 76.78 17.15 1.23
CA ILE A 3 75.45 16.87 1.83
C ILE A 3 74.97 15.59 1.14
N LYS A 4 75.35 14.37 1.59
CA LYS A 4 74.75 13.55 2.66
C LYS A 4 73.21 13.59 2.75
N THR A 5 72.61 12.53 2.19
CA THR A 5 71.53 11.68 2.73
C THR A 5 70.15 12.28 3.01
N LYS A 6 69.16 11.93 2.18
CA LYS A 6 68.02 11.05 2.56
C LYS A 6 67.12 10.78 1.33
N LEU A 7 67.52 9.79 0.54
CA LEU A 7 66.62 8.99 -0.30
C LEU A 7 66.29 7.78 0.55
N TRP A 8 65.11 7.71 1.18
CA TRP A 8 64.46 6.47 1.67
C TRP A 8 63.05 6.86 2.16
N SER A 9 62.08 6.83 1.24
CA SER A 9 60.65 6.54 1.49
C SER A 9 59.90 6.49 0.15
N PHE A 10 60.25 5.49 -0.69
CA PHE A 10 59.40 5.04 -1.81
C PHE A 10 58.72 3.72 -1.43
N SER A 11 58.17 3.70 -0.21
CA SER A 11 57.21 2.70 0.24
C SER A 11 55.97 3.46 0.69
N LEU A 12 54.81 3.02 0.19
CA LEU A 12 53.49 3.66 0.22
C LEU A 12 53.22 4.54 -1.01
N ILE A 13 52.82 3.88 -2.10
CA ILE A 13 51.76 4.40 -2.95
C ILE A 13 50.47 4.23 -2.10
N PRO A 14 49.87 5.28 -1.54
CA PRO A 14 48.48 5.17 -1.11
C PRO A 14 47.67 5.06 -2.40
N GLY A 15 46.74 4.10 -2.41
CA GLY A 15 45.91 3.79 -3.57
C GLY A 15 45.38 5.05 -4.26
N LEU A 16 45.46 5.02 -5.59
CA LEU A 16 44.70 5.88 -6.49
C LEU A 16 43.21 5.74 -6.17
N VAL A 17 42.73 6.52 -5.21
CA VAL A 17 41.30 6.76 -5.02
C VAL A 17 40.91 7.76 -6.09
N ILE A 18 40.62 7.27 -7.29
CA ILE A 18 39.88 8.05 -8.28
C ILE A 18 38.47 8.21 -7.72
N PRO A 19 37.95 9.45 -7.54
CA PRO A 19 36.60 9.66 -7.08
C PRO A 19 35.62 9.13 -8.14
N MET A 20 35.04 7.95 -7.89
CA MET A 20 33.98 7.33 -8.69
C MET A 20 32.65 8.10 -8.57
N THR A 21 32.63 9.40 -8.87
CA THR A 21 31.41 10.22 -8.83
C THR A 21 30.90 10.65 -10.20
N LEU A 22 31.58 10.28 -11.30
CA LEU A 22 31.20 10.73 -12.65
C LEU A 22 30.38 9.72 -13.48
N ILE A 23 30.25 8.46 -13.05
CA ILE A 23 29.60 7.41 -13.89
C ILE A 23 28.10 7.25 -13.59
N SER A 24 27.59 7.82 -12.50
CA SER A 24 26.16 7.71 -12.17
C SER A 24 25.24 8.59 -13.03
N TYR A 25 25.77 9.47 -13.89
CA TYR A 25 24.94 10.42 -14.65
C TYR A 25 24.49 9.91 -16.03
N ALA A 26 25.25 9.01 -16.67
CA ALA A 26 24.96 8.58 -18.04
C ALA A 26 23.88 7.48 -18.13
N ASN A 27 23.81 6.56 -17.16
CA ASN A 27 22.82 5.47 -17.16
C ASN A 27 21.43 5.85 -16.61
N LEU A 28 21.31 6.99 -15.91
CA LEU A 28 20.01 7.53 -15.48
C LEU A 28 19.25 8.20 -16.64
N ASN A 29 19.95 8.77 -17.62
CA ASN A 29 19.34 9.50 -18.74
C ASN A 29 18.75 8.61 -19.86
N GLN A 30 19.13 7.33 -19.97
CA GLN A 30 18.55 6.42 -20.97
C GLN A 30 17.30 5.67 -20.47
N GLN A 31 17.10 5.55 -19.14
CA GLN A 31 15.85 5.03 -18.59
C GLN A 31 14.77 6.12 -18.42
N SER A 32 15.19 7.38 -18.18
CA SER A 32 14.28 8.54 -18.06
C SER A 32 13.56 8.90 -19.37
N LYS A 33 14.11 8.56 -20.55
CA LYS A 33 13.50 8.90 -21.86
C LYS A 33 12.41 7.93 -22.35
N ARG A 34 12.05 6.91 -21.58
CA ARG A 34 10.95 5.98 -21.92
C ARG A 34 9.65 6.21 -21.13
N GLU A 35 9.65 7.13 -20.16
CA GLU A 35 8.48 7.43 -19.32
C GLU A 35 7.83 8.80 -19.65
N GLU A 36 8.29 9.51 -20.69
CA GLU A 36 7.80 10.85 -21.07
C GLU A 36 6.63 10.87 -22.08
N SER A 37 6.00 9.72 -22.36
CA SER A 37 4.81 9.65 -23.23
C SER A 37 3.60 8.99 -22.54
N SER A 38 3.11 9.61 -21.45
CA SER A 38 1.71 9.52 -21.00
C SER A 38 1.45 10.42 -19.78
N LYS A 39 1.51 11.75 -19.97
CA LYS A 39 0.89 12.70 -19.03
C LYS A 39 -0.22 13.44 -19.75
N GLN A 40 -1.40 12.83 -19.74
CA GLN A 40 -2.65 13.54 -20.01
C GLN A 40 -3.22 13.97 -18.65
N GLU A 41 -3.45 15.26 -18.48
CA GLU A 41 -4.06 15.87 -17.30
C GLU A 41 -5.47 15.31 -17.09
N ASN A 42 -5.66 14.51 -16.04
CA ASN A 42 -7.00 14.19 -15.55
C ASN A 42 -7.55 15.40 -14.77
N LYS A 43 -8.35 16.23 -15.45
CA LYS A 43 -9.45 16.95 -14.79
C LYS A 43 -10.34 15.89 -14.12
N LYS A 44 -10.78 16.11 -12.87
CA LYS A 44 -11.86 15.33 -12.25
C LYS A 44 -13.08 15.45 -13.16
N GLU A 45 -13.34 14.43 -13.98
CA GLU A 45 -14.61 14.29 -14.69
C GLU A 45 -15.66 13.86 -13.66
N GLU A 46 -16.86 14.43 -13.76
CA GLU A 46 -18.01 13.94 -13.00
C GLU A 46 -18.31 12.48 -13.37
N PRO A 47 -18.77 11.65 -12.42
CA PRO A 47 -19.13 10.26 -12.69
C PRO A 47 -20.16 10.17 -13.82
N LYS A 48 -19.82 9.44 -14.89
CA LYS A 48 -20.68 9.23 -16.07
C LYS A 48 -21.19 7.78 -16.09
N VAL A 49 -22.43 7.62 -16.54
CA VAL A 49 -23.00 6.29 -16.85
C VAL A 49 -22.20 5.67 -18.00
N ALA A 50 -21.89 4.37 -17.89
CA ALA A 50 -21.18 3.63 -18.94
C ALA A 50 -21.94 3.68 -20.28
N SER A 51 -21.22 3.81 -21.40
CA SER A 51 -21.84 3.92 -22.73
C SER A 51 -22.62 2.68 -23.16
N ASP A 52 -22.31 1.53 -22.57
CA ASP A 52 -22.92 0.22 -22.83
C ASP A 52 -23.91 -0.22 -21.72
N PHE A 53 -24.33 0.70 -20.84
CA PHE A 53 -25.23 0.39 -19.72
C PHE A 53 -26.55 -0.27 -20.15
N SER A 54 -27.05 0.02 -21.35
CA SER A 54 -28.27 -0.60 -21.88
C SER A 54 -28.18 -2.12 -22.00
N GLU A 55 -26.97 -2.69 -22.10
CA GLU A 55 -26.74 -4.14 -22.17
C GLU A 55 -26.66 -4.81 -20.79
N PHE A 56 -26.49 -4.03 -19.71
CA PHE A 56 -26.16 -4.56 -18.38
C PHE A 56 -27.28 -5.41 -17.80
N LYS A 57 -28.53 -5.00 -17.98
CA LYS A 57 -29.71 -5.74 -17.53
C LYS A 57 -29.72 -7.17 -18.07
N THR A 58 -29.63 -7.32 -19.39
CA THR A 58 -29.64 -8.64 -20.05
C THR A 58 -28.39 -9.45 -19.67
N PHE A 59 -27.23 -8.80 -19.60
CA PHE A 59 -25.98 -9.44 -19.18
C PHE A 59 -26.06 -10.00 -17.75
N ALA A 60 -26.57 -9.20 -16.81
CA ALA A 60 -26.72 -9.60 -15.42
C ALA A 60 -27.73 -10.74 -15.25
N GLN A 61 -28.85 -10.67 -15.98
CA GLN A 61 -29.87 -11.74 -15.99
C GLN A 61 -29.28 -13.08 -16.41
N ASP A 62 -28.58 -13.17 -17.55
CA ASP A 62 -28.00 -14.42 -18.04
C ASP A 62 -26.94 -14.99 -17.08
N LYS A 63 -26.06 -14.14 -16.55
CA LYS A 63 -24.98 -14.55 -15.64
C LYS A 63 -25.53 -15.03 -14.29
N LEU A 64 -26.50 -14.32 -13.71
CA LEU A 64 -27.13 -14.72 -12.45
C LEU A 64 -27.92 -16.00 -12.60
N GLN A 65 -28.69 -16.17 -13.69
CA GLN A 65 -29.44 -17.38 -13.97
C GLN A 65 -28.53 -18.62 -14.03
N LYS A 66 -27.43 -18.55 -14.80
CA LYS A 66 -26.45 -19.65 -14.91
C LYS A 66 -25.73 -19.92 -13.59
N GLY A 67 -25.38 -18.87 -12.86
CA GLY A 67 -24.74 -18.96 -11.55
C GLY A 67 -25.61 -19.64 -10.51
N ILE A 68 -26.87 -19.21 -10.40
CA ILE A 68 -27.86 -19.76 -9.47
C ILE A 68 -28.21 -21.21 -9.85
N GLU A 69 -28.31 -21.53 -11.14
CA GLU A 69 -28.51 -22.92 -11.56
C GLU A 69 -27.39 -23.84 -11.07
N THR A 70 -26.13 -23.43 -11.22
CA THR A 70 -24.97 -24.21 -10.77
C THR A 70 -24.97 -24.34 -9.24
N LEU A 71 -25.24 -23.24 -8.55
CA LEU A 71 -25.35 -23.17 -7.10
C LEU A 71 -26.42 -24.12 -6.53
N ILE A 72 -27.61 -24.17 -7.12
CA ILE A 72 -28.69 -25.06 -6.69
C ILE A 72 -28.25 -26.52 -6.84
N LYS A 73 -27.68 -26.89 -7.99
CA LYS A 73 -27.18 -28.26 -8.23
C LYS A 73 -26.12 -28.68 -7.22
N ASP A 74 -25.19 -27.78 -6.88
CA ASP A 74 -24.13 -28.07 -5.91
C ASP A 74 -24.67 -28.15 -4.47
N THR A 75 -25.69 -27.36 -4.16
CA THR A 75 -26.37 -27.41 -2.86
C THR A 75 -27.17 -28.69 -2.71
N GLU A 76 -27.90 -29.12 -3.75
CA GLU A 76 -28.60 -30.41 -3.76
C GLU A 76 -27.63 -31.59 -3.53
N LYS A 77 -26.47 -31.60 -4.20
CA LYS A 77 -25.44 -32.64 -3.99
C LYS A 77 -24.92 -32.66 -2.56
N PHE A 78 -24.69 -31.49 -1.97
CA PHE A 78 -24.26 -31.38 -0.58
C PHE A 78 -25.31 -31.96 0.37
N LEU A 79 -26.57 -31.54 0.23
CA LEU A 79 -27.66 -32.02 1.08
C LEU A 79 -27.90 -33.53 0.89
N ASP A 80 -27.79 -34.04 -0.34
CA ASP A 80 -27.88 -35.48 -0.62
C ASP A 80 -26.74 -36.28 0.03
N SER A 81 -25.52 -35.73 0.04
CA SER A 81 -24.38 -36.35 0.73
C SER A 81 -24.57 -36.36 2.25
N GLU A 82 -25.05 -35.27 2.85
CA GLU A 82 -25.33 -35.23 4.29
C GLU A 82 -26.47 -36.18 4.66
N ARG A 83 -27.51 -36.27 3.81
CA ARG A 83 -28.61 -37.23 3.96
C ARG A 83 -28.10 -38.66 4.00
N LYS A 84 -27.27 -39.06 3.02
CA LYS A 84 -26.71 -40.42 2.93
C LYS A 84 -25.86 -40.78 4.13
N LYS A 85 -25.04 -39.86 4.66
CA LYS A 85 -24.27 -40.09 5.89
C LYS A 85 -25.18 -40.42 7.07
N ILE A 86 -26.26 -39.66 7.25
CA ILE A 86 -27.21 -39.90 8.34
C ILE A 86 -27.97 -41.23 8.14
N GLU A 87 -28.33 -41.57 6.90
CA GLU A 87 -28.94 -42.88 6.58
C GLU A 87 -28.00 -44.04 6.92
N GLU A 88 -26.71 -43.95 6.58
CA GLU A 88 -25.69 -44.94 6.92
C GLU A 88 -25.52 -45.08 8.44
N GLU A 89 -25.46 -43.96 9.17
CA GLU A 89 -25.38 -43.95 10.64
C GLU A 89 -26.60 -44.64 11.28
N LEU A 90 -27.81 -44.31 10.84
CA LEU A 90 -29.05 -44.92 11.34
C LEU A 90 -29.13 -46.41 11.03
N ASN A 91 -28.66 -46.86 9.86
CA ASN A 91 -28.62 -48.27 9.49
C ASN A 91 -27.58 -49.07 10.28
N SER A 92 -26.48 -48.42 10.70
CA SER A 92 -25.41 -49.08 11.47
C SER A 92 -25.80 -49.35 12.93
N ASP A 93 -26.46 -48.39 13.60
CA ASP A 93 -26.95 -48.51 14.97
C ASP A 93 -28.12 -47.54 15.20
N PHE A 94 -29.32 -48.02 14.89
CA PHE A 94 -30.55 -47.23 14.97
C PHE A 94 -30.78 -46.68 16.39
N LYS A 95 -30.54 -47.49 17.44
CA LYS A 95 -30.84 -47.08 18.82
C LYS A 95 -29.93 -45.94 19.29
N LYS A 96 -28.66 -45.97 18.89
CA LYS A 96 -27.70 -44.92 19.24
C LYS A 96 -27.90 -43.64 18.43
N ASN A 97 -28.33 -43.77 17.17
CA ASN A 97 -28.35 -42.64 16.22
C ASN A 97 -29.76 -42.08 15.95
N ILE A 98 -30.80 -42.60 16.61
CA ILE A 98 -32.21 -42.15 16.46
C ILE A 98 -32.38 -40.63 16.56
N ALA A 99 -31.54 -39.95 17.35
CA ALA A 99 -31.57 -38.49 17.50
C ALA A 99 -31.31 -37.72 16.18
N ASN A 100 -30.73 -38.36 15.16
CA ASN A 100 -30.51 -37.75 13.85
C ASN A 100 -31.74 -37.82 12.92
N ILE A 101 -32.87 -38.38 13.37
CA ILE A 101 -34.08 -38.51 12.54
C ILE A 101 -34.64 -37.14 12.12
N ASP A 102 -34.61 -36.16 13.01
CA ASP A 102 -35.07 -34.78 12.74
C ASP A 102 -34.25 -34.15 11.60
N LYS A 103 -32.94 -34.36 11.64
CA LYS A 103 -31.99 -33.91 10.61
C LYS A 103 -32.29 -34.58 9.27
N LEU A 104 -32.55 -35.90 9.27
CA LEU A 104 -32.87 -36.65 8.07
C LEU A 104 -34.14 -36.13 7.39
N ILE A 105 -35.22 -35.93 8.16
CA ILE A 105 -36.50 -35.40 7.66
C ILE A 105 -36.30 -34.03 7.05
N TYR A 106 -35.60 -33.14 7.75
CA TYR A 106 -35.38 -31.78 7.28
C TYR A 106 -34.53 -31.74 6.00
N LEU A 107 -33.48 -32.55 5.90
CA LEU A 107 -32.67 -32.67 4.67
C LEU A 107 -33.50 -33.16 3.47
N GLN A 108 -34.38 -34.14 3.66
CA GLN A 108 -35.27 -34.62 2.60
C GLN A 108 -36.22 -33.52 2.11
N VAL A 109 -36.77 -32.75 3.05
CA VAL A 109 -37.63 -31.60 2.75
C VAL A 109 -36.86 -30.50 2.00
N LEU A 110 -35.63 -30.17 2.41
CA LEU A 110 -34.79 -29.17 1.72
C LEU A 110 -34.43 -29.60 0.29
N ILE A 111 -34.07 -30.87 0.09
CA ILE A 111 -33.78 -31.42 -1.25
C ILE A 111 -35.03 -31.34 -2.13
N LYS A 112 -36.19 -31.71 -1.59
CA LYS A 112 -37.48 -31.62 -2.31
C LYS A 112 -37.80 -30.16 -2.67
N TYR A 113 -37.61 -29.25 -1.73
CA TYR A 113 -37.83 -27.82 -1.94
C TYR A 113 -36.99 -27.25 -3.10
N LEU A 114 -35.69 -27.57 -3.15
CA LEU A 114 -34.81 -27.11 -4.23
C LEU A 114 -35.21 -27.69 -5.58
N LYS A 115 -35.58 -28.98 -5.64
CA LYS A 115 -36.02 -29.63 -6.87
C LYS A 115 -37.34 -29.08 -7.39
N ASP A 116 -38.34 -28.96 -6.51
CA ASP A 116 -39.69 -28.53 -6.87
C ASP A 116 -39.72 -27.03 -7.26
N ASN A 117 -38.77 -26.23 -6.75
CA ASN A 117 -38.74 -24.78 -6.99
C ASN A 117 -37.58 -24.30 -7.88
N GLY A 118 -36.69 -25.19 -8.33
CA GLY A 118 -35.42 -24.84 -8.99
C GLY A 118 -35.55 -23.90 -10.18
N GLU A 119 -36.60 -24.05 -11.00
CA GLU A 119 -36.82 -23.17 -12.16
C GLU A 119 -37.24 -21.75 -11.76
N SER A 120 -38.07 -21.63 -10.71
CA SER A 120 -38.49 -20.33 -10.18
C SER A 120 -37.31 -19.58 -9.53
N LEU A 121 -36.42 -20.30 -8.84
CA LEU A 121 -35.25 -19.75 -8.17
C LEU A 121 -34.23 -19.16 -9.17
N LYS A 122 -34.16 -19.74 -10.38
CA LYS A 122 -33.27 -19.29 -11.46
C LYS A 122 -33.77 -18.06 -12.22
N THR A 123 -35.08 -17.81 -12.24
CA THR A 123 -35.71 -16.86 -13.19
C THR A 123 -36.42 -15.69 -12.52
N ASN A 124 -36.79 -15.81 -11.24
CA ASN A 124 -37.53 -14.78 -10.52
C ASN A 124 -36.79 -14.34 -9.24
N HIS A 125 -36.05 -13.24 -9.37
CA HIS A 125 -35.11 -12.77 -8.35
C HIS A 125 -35.68 -11.72 -7.39
N ALA A 126 -36.82 -11.12 -7.76
CA ALA A 126 -37.55 -10.17 -6.94
C ALA A 126 -38.62 -10.91 -6.12
N ASN A 127 -38.15 -11.61 -5.09
CA ASN A 127 -38.94 -12.28 -4.05
C ASN A 127 -39.88 -13.37 -4.55
N ASN A 128 -39.31 -14.54 -4.88
CA ASN A 128 -40.09 -15.76 -4.80
C ASN A 128 -39.25 -16.90 -4.25
N ARG A 129 -39.78 -17.60 -3.24
CA ARG A 129 -39.13 -18.76 -2.61
C ARG A 129 -37.86 -18.41 -1.81
N GLY A 130 -37.84 -17.27 -1.11
CA GLY A 130 -36.81 -16.92 -0.13
C GLY A 130 -35.46 -16.42 -0.67
N PHE A 131 -35.24 -16.49 -2.00
CA PHE A 131 -34.07 -15.91 -2.67
C PHE A 131 -34.39 -14.47 -3.10
N ASN A 132 -33.83 -13.50 -2.37
CA ASN A 132 -34.03 -12.07 -2.61
C ASN A 132 -32.75 -11.43 -3.16
N VAL A 133 -32.48 -11.61 -4.45
CA VAL A 133 -31.31 -11.01 -5.10
C VAL A 133 -31.69 -9.61 -5.57
N VAL A 134 -31.20 -8.59 -4.87
CA VAL A 134 -31.53 -7.19 -5.13
C VAL A 134 -30.29 -6.45 -5.62
N PHE A 135 -29.16 -6.64 -4.94
CA PHE A 135 -27.98 -5.81 -5.16
C PHE A 135 -27.36 -5.91 -6.58
N PRO A 136 -27.12 -7.10 -7.16
CA PRO A 136 -26.67 -7.20 -8.55
C PRO A 136 -27.63 -6.57 -9.57
N TYR A 137 -28.94 -6.67 -9.33
CA TYR A 137 -29.96 -6.09 -10.20
C TYR A 137 -30.04 -4.58 -10.09
N LEU A 138 -29.88 -4.04 -8.89
CA LEU A 138 -29.72 -2.61 -8.68
C LEU A 138 -28.60 -2.05 -9.56
N MET A 139 -27.41 -2.66 -9.50
CA MET A 139 -26.26 -2.18 -10.26
C MET A 139 -26.39 -2.33 -11.77
N ALA A 140 -27.20 -3.29 -12.24
CA ALA A 140 -27.43 -3.54 -13.67
C ALA A 140 -28.60 -2.74 -14.27
N ASN A 141 -29.62 -2.42 -13.47
CA ASN A 141 -30.87 -1.83 -13.97
C ASN A 141 -30.94 -0.31 -13.76
N ASN A 142 -30.25 0.22 -12.75
CA ASN A 142 -30.43 1.60 -12.32
C ASN A 142 -29.24 2.46 -12.75
N GLN A 143 -29.45 3.35 -13.73
CA GLN A 143 -28.47 4.38 -14.10
C GLN A 143 -28.19 5.38 -12.95
N LYS A 144 -29.14 5.50 -12.01
CA LYS A 144 -29.02 6.29 -10.80
C LYS A 144 -29.59 5.53 -9.60
N TYR A 145 -28.94 5.67 -8.45
CA TYR A 145 -29.38 5.08 -7.19
C TYR A 145 -29.37 6.11 -6.06
N ASP A 146 -30.04 5.80 -4.95
CA ASP A 146 -29.97 6.55 -3.71
C ASP A 146 -29.05 5.79 -2.73
N ILE A 147 -28.53 6.47 -1.71
CA ILE A 147 -27.79 5.86 -0.59
C ILE A 147 -28.66 5.95 0.65
N ALA A 148 -28.88 4.83 1.33
CA ALA A 148 -29.75 4.72 2.50
C ALA A 148 -29.08 3.98 3.65
N ASN A 149 -29.48 4.33 4.88
CA ASN A 149 -29.21 3.49 6.04
C ASN A 149 -30.42 2.59 6.27
N ILE A 150 -30.16 1.29 6.40
CA ILE A 150 -31.16 0.25 6.52
C ILE A 150 -31.01 -0.43 7.88
N LYS A 151 -32.07 -0.42 8.67
CA LYS A 151 -32.19 -1.24 9.88
C LYS A 151 -33.02 -2.46 9.56
N TYR A 152 -32.46 -3.66 9.76
CA TYR A 152 -33.14 -4.92 9.47
C TYR A 152 -32.80 -6.00 10.50
N ASP A 153 -33.81 -6.58 11.13
CA ASP A 153 -33.69 -7.71 12.07
C ASP A 153 -32.65 -7.48 13.18
N GLY A 154 -32.66 -6.26 13.75
CA GLY A 154 -31.80 -5.83 14.85
C GLY A 154 -30.40 -5.36 14.45
N GLU A 155 -30.05 -5.39 13.16
CA GLU A 155 -28.76 -4.94 12.63
C GLU A 155 -28.89 -3.66 11.80
N ASP A 156 -27.88 -2.80 11.88
CA ASP A 156 -27.79 -1.54 11.13
C ASP A 156 -26.79 -1.68 9.97
N PHE A 157 -27.29 -1.40 8.77
CA PHE A 157 -26.55 -1.40 7.51
C PHE A 157 -26.47 0.04 7.00
N GLU A 158 -25.30 0.63 7.10
CA GLU A 158 -25.04 2.01 6.66
C GLU A 158 -24.60 2.06 5.20
N GLU A 159 -24.89 3.16 4.52
CA GLU A 159 -24.43 3.48 3.16
C GLU A 159 -24.85 2.45 2.08
N ILE A 160 -26.04 1.87 2.23
CA ILE A 160 -26.59 0.90 1.28
C ILE A 160 -27.10 1.59 0.03
N LYS A 161 -26.64 1.14 -1.14
CA LYS A 161 -27.16 1.60 -2.43
C LYS A 161 -28.57 1.03 -2.61
N VAL A 162 -29.54 1.86 -2.93
CA VAL A 162 -30.93 1.47 -3.17
C VAL A 162 -31.46 2.08 -4.45
N GLY A 163 -32.23 1.31 -5.20
CA GLY A 163 -32.77 1.73 -6.48
C GLY A 163 -33.96 2.65 -6.32
N LYS A 164 -34.52 3.05 -7.47
CA LYS A 164 -35.76 3.84 -7.53
C LYS A 164 -36.99 2.98 -7.78
N GLU A 165 -36.81 1.71 -8.13
CA GLU A 165 -37.89 0.78 -8.42
C GLU A 165 -38.09 -0.19 -7.24
N THR A 166 -39.33 -0.62 -7.02
CA THR A 166 -39.70 -1.51 -5.90
C THR A 166 -39.00 -2.88 -5.90
N ASN A 167 -38.35 -3.26 -7.00
CA ASN A 167 -37.57 -4.50 -7.11
C ASN A 167 -36.08 -4.29 -6.84
N THR A 168 -35.61 -3.05 -6.74
CA THR A 168 -34.19 -2.70 -6.53
C THR A 168 -33.95 -1.82 -5.30
N ASP A 169 -35.00 -1.51 -4.52
CA ASP A 169 -34.95 -0.59 -3.38
C ASP A 169 -35.14 -1.25 -1.99
N TYR A 170 -35.21 -2.59 -1.94
CA TYR A 170 -35.49 -3.39 -0.74
C TYR A 170 -36.84 -3.15 -0.05
N SER A 171 -37.70 -2.28 -0.58
CA SER A 171 -38.97 -1.91 0.08
C SER A 171 -39.97 -3.08 0.18
N LYS A 172 -39.85 -4.07 -0.71
CA LYS A 172 -40.70 -5.28 -0.66
C LYS A 172 -40.29 -6.24 0.45
N GLN A 173 -38.99 -6.29 0.77
CA GLN A 173 -38.36 -7.23 1.68
C GLN A 173 -38.32 -6.69 3.12
N ILE A 174 -38.12 -5.38 3.27
CA ILE A 174 -37.90 -4.73 4.57
C ILE A 174 -39.19 -4.08 5.04
N LYS A 175 -40.00 -4.85 5.76
CA LYS A 175 -41.30 -4.45 6.31
C LYS A 175 -41.38 -4.75 7.81
N GLY A 176 -42.20 -4.00 8.55
CA GLY A 176 -42.46 -4.20 9.97
C GLY A 176 -41.90 -3.10 10.89
N GLU A 177 -42.40 -3.03 12.12
CA GLU A 177 -42.19 -1.90 13.05
C GLU A 177 -40.71 -1.65 13.43
N ASN A 178 -39.88 -2.69 13.41
CA ASN A 178 -38.46 -2.61 13.77
C ASN A 178 -37.50 -2.49 12.57
N ASN A 179 -38.05 -2.40 11.36
CA ASN A 179 -37.30 -2.33 10.12
C ASN A 179 -37.48 -0.95 9.48
N LYS A 180 -36.39 -0.28 9.07
CA LYS A 180 -36.43 1.09 8.55
C LYS A 180 -35.44 1.27 7.40
N ILE A 181 -35.87 1.96 6.34
CA ILE A 181 -35.00 2.45 5.26
C ILE A 181 -34.98 3.98 5.34
N GLU A 182 -33.81 4.57 5.55
CA GLU A 182 -33.63 6.02 5.66
C GLU A 182 -32.65 6.52 4.59
N LYS A 183 -33.19 7.16 3.54
CA LYS A 183 -32.37 7.70 2.44
C LYS A 183 -31.56 8.90 2.92
N LYS A 184 -30.24 8.84 2.74
CA LYS A 184 -29.25 9.87 3.12
C LYS A 184 -28.81 10.72 1.94
N GLN A 185 -28.60 10.09 0.78
CA GLN A 185 -28.23 10.77 -0.46
C GLN A 185 -29.12 10.25 -1.59
N GLN A 186 -29.43 11.12 -2.55
CA GLN A 186 -30.31 10.79 -3.66
C GLN A 186 -29.59 10.97 -5.00
N ASP A 187 -30.08 10.29 -6.02
CA ASP A 187 -29.71 10.54 -7.42
C ASP A 187 -28.21 10.41 -7.76
N GLN A 188 -27.49 9.52 -7.05
CA GLN A 188 -26.10 9.20 -7.35
C GLN A 188 -25.99 8.47 -8.69
N THR A 189 -25.04 8.89 -9.53
CA THR A 189 -24.81 8.28 -10.85
C THR A 189 -24.15 6.91 -10.70
N ASN A 190 -24.73 5.89 -11.34
CA ASN A 190 -24.11 4.58 -11.45
C ASN A 190 -23.06 4.58 -12.57
N SER A 191 -21.79 4.64 -12.18
CA SER A 191 -20.63 4.65 -13.08
C SER A 191 -19.96 3.27 -13.23
N ILE A 192 -20.62 2.19 -12.81
CA ILE A 192 -20.07 0.84 -12.93
C ILE A 192 -19.79 0.49 -14.40
N LEU A 193 -18.62 -0.08 -14.67
CA LEU A 193 -18.26 -0.62 -16.00
C LEU A 193 -18.68 -2.08 -16.12
N LYS A 194 -18.92 -2.57 -17.35
CA LYS A 194 -19.38 -3.94 -17.62
C LYS A 194 -18.49 -5.02 -16.98
N GLU A 195 -17.16 -4.87 -17.09
CA GLU A 195 -16.20 -5.81 -16.47
C GLU A 195 -16.30 -5.85 -14.94
N LYS A 196 -16.63 -4.71 -14.31
CA LYS A 196 -16.83 -4.63 -12.85
C LYS A 196 -18.15 -5.22 -12.44
N LEU A 197 -19.21 -4.99 -13.22
CA LEU A 197 -20.49 -5.65 -13.03
C LEU A 197 -20.34 -7.18 -13.13
N GLU A 198 -19.55 -7.68 -14.08
CA GLU A 198 -19.22 -9.10 -14.17
C GLU A 198 -18.51 -9.63 -12.92
N LYS A 199 -17.47 -8.92 -12.45
CA LYS A 199 -16.76 -9.29 -11.21
C LYS A 199 -17.68 -9.27 -9.99
N LEU A 200 -18.56 -8.27 -9.88
CA LEU A 200 -19.59 -8.17 -8.84
C LEU A 200 -20.47 -9.41 -8.85
N ILE A 201 -21.05 -9.76 -10.00
CA ILE A 201 -21.95 -10.92 -10.13
C ILE A 201 -21.23 -12.22 -9.78
N ASN A 202 -20.00 -12.42 -10.28
CA ASN A 202 -19.20 -13.61 -9.99
C ASN A 202 -18.86 -13.73 -8.50
N LYS A 203 -18.49 -12.62 -7.85
CA LYS A 203 -18.23 -12.59 -6.40
C LYS A 203 -19.51 -12.88 -5.61
N TYR A 204 -20.62 -12.25 -5.98
CA TYR A 204 -21.92 -12.46 -5.36
C TYR A 204 -22.33 -13.94 -5.39
N ILE A 205 -22.23 -14.60 -6.55
CA ILE A 205 -22.53 -16.04 -6.70
C ILE A 205 -21.55 -16.89 -5.88
N SER A 206 -20.26 -16.56 -5.89
CA SER A 206 -19.24 -17.29 -5.12
C SER A 206 -19.46 -17.22 -3.61
N ASP A 207 -19.79 -16.04 -3.09
CA ASP A 207 -20.03 -15.84 -1.67
C ASP A 207 -21.38 -16.44 -1.25
N LEU A 208 -22.41 -16.35 -2.11
CA LEU A 208 -23.67 -17.05 -1.89
C LEU A 208 -23.46 -18.57 -1.83
N SER A 209 -22.57 -19.13 -2.66
CA SER A 209 -22.23 -20.57 -2.63
C SER A 209 -21.61 -21.04 -1.31
N LYS A 210 -20.85 -20.17 -0.64
CA LYS A 210 -20.26 -20.47 0.66
C LYS A 210 -21.32 -20.44 1.76
N GLU A 211 -22.21 -19.47 1.74
CA GLU A 211 -23.13 -19.22 2.85
C GLU A 211 -24.47 -19.97 2.71
N LEU A 212 -24.97 -20.20 1.49
CA LEU A 212 -26.32 -20.75 1.25
C LEU A 212 -26.57 -22.08 1.96
N LYS A 213 -25.55 -22.96 2.02
CA LYS A 213 -25.65 -24.26 2.73
C LYS A 213 -26.01 -24.06 4.20
N SER A 214 -25.33 -23.14 4.87
CA SER A 214 -25.58 -22.79 6.27
C SER A 214 -26.87 -22.00 6.47
N MET A 215 -27.33 -21.25 5.45
CA MET A 215 -28.62 -20.57 5.53
C MET A 215 -29.78 -21.55 5.50
N LEU A 216 -29.71 -22.58 4.65
CA LEU A 216 -30.74 -23.61 4.50
C LEU A 216 -30.69 -24.66 5.63
N TYR A 217 -29.50 -25.15 5.97
CA TYR A 217 -29.28 -26.23 6.93
C TYR A 217 -28.57 -25.73 8.19
N ASP A 218 -29.32 -24.96 9.00
CA ASP A 218 -28.90 -24.48 10.32
C ASP A 218 -29.53 -25.36 11.40
N GLU A 219 -28.73 -25.84 12.36
CA GLU A 219 -29.20 -26.71 13.44
C GLU A 219 -30.35 -26.10 14.25
N LYS A 220 -30.41 -24.76 14.36
CA LYS A 220 -31.47 -24.06 15.08
C LYS A 220 -32.82 -24.06 14.35
N ASP A 221 -32.81 -24.31 13.05
CA ASP A 221 -34.01 -24.34 12.22
C ASP A 221 -34.51 -25.76 11.94
N ILE A 222 -33.87 -26.79 12.50
CA ILE A 222 -34.31 -28.18 12.35
C ILE A 222 -35.49 -28.41 13.31
N PRO A 223 -36.69 -28.71 12.80
CA PRO A 223 -37.84 -28.99 13.65
C PRO A 223 -37.70 -30.36 14.33
N VAL A 224 -38.06 -30.43 15.61
CA VAL A 224 -37.94 -31.64 16.43
C VAL A 224 -39.22 -32.46 16.36
N VAL A 225 -39.12 -33.76 16.04
CA VAL A 225 -40.26 -34.68 16.04
C VAL A 225 -40.86 -34.81 17.44
N GLY A 226 -42.18 -34.75 17.53
CA GLY A 226 -42.95 -34.78 18.77
C GLY A 226 -43.10 -33.41 19.44
N LYS A 227 -42.28 -32.42 19.07
CA LYS A 227 -42.37 -31.04 19.55
C LYS A 227 -42.91 -30.09 18.48
N ASP A 228 -42.18 -29.97 17.37
CA ASP A 228 -42.46 -29.01 16.30
C ASP A 228 -43.21 -29.66 15.12
N ILE A 229 -42.99 -30.96 14.88
CA ILE A 229 -43.66 -31.77 13.85
C ILE A 229 -44.17 -33.10 14.43
N GLN A 230 -45.27 -33.63 13.90
CA GLN A 230 -45.92 -34.86 14.36
C GLN A 230 -45.92 -35.93 13.27
N ILE A 231 -45.94 -37.20 13.68
CA ILE A 231 -46.01 -38.35 12.77
C ILE A 231 -47.48 -38.68 12.50
N LYS A 232 -47.87 -38.74 11.22
CA LYS A 232 -49.17 -39.22 10.76
C LYS A 232 -49.00 -40.50 9.97
N PHE A 233 -49.79 -41.50 10.32
CA PHE A 233 -49.88 -42.75 9.56
C PHE A 233 -51.01 -42.63 8.55
N LYS A 234 -50.69 -42.81 7.27
CA LYS A 234 -51.67 -42.94 6.19
C LYS A 234 -51.92 -44.42 5.88
N ASP A 235 -53.07 -44.71 5.28
CA ASP A 235 -53.39 -46.03 4.75
C ASP A 235 -52.27 -46.50 3.80
N ASN A 236 -51.89 -47.79 3.89
CA ASN A 236 -50.74 -48.44 3.22
C ASN A 236 -49.35 -48.25 3.87
N ASN A 237 -49.25 -48.18 5.21
CA ASN A 237 -47.96 -48.09 5.93
C ASN A 237 -47.08 -46.88 5.54
N LEU A 238 -47.69 -45.83 5.00
CA LEU A 238 -46.98 -44.59 4.67
C LEU A 238 -46.92 -43.69 5.90
N ILE A 239 -45.70 -43.32 6.27
CA ILE A 239 -45.44 -42.33 7.31
C ILE A 239 -45.34 -40.95 6.66
N GLU A 240 -46.16 -40.01 7.11
CA GLU A 240 -46.04 -38.60 6.76
C GLU A 240 -45.75 -37.75 8.00
N PHE A 241 -44.92 -36.73 7.84
CA PHE A 241 -44.67 -35.74 8.87
C PHE A 241 -45.56 -34.52 8.65
N THR A 242 -46.17 -34.00 9.72
CA THR A 242 -46.85 -32.72 9.65
C THR A 242 -45.86 -31.60 9.34
N THR A 243 -46.39 -30.47 8.90
CA THR A 243 -45.61 -29.24 8.78
C THR A 243 -45.32 -28.67 10.17
N PRO A 244 -44.25 -27.86 10.32
CA PRO A 244 -43.93 -27.23 11.60
C PRO A 244 -45.07 -26.36 12.13
N ALA A 245 -45.23 -26.35 13.45
CA ALA A 245 -46.28 -25.55 14.11
C ALA A 245 -46.24 -24.07 13.67
N GLY A 246 -47.40 -23.54 13.27
CA GLY A 246 -47.53 -22.17 12.78
C GLY A 246 -47.32 -21.97 11.27
N PHE A 247 -47.12 -23.05 10.50
CA PHE A 247 -46.91 -22.98 9.05
C PHE A 247 -47.85 -23.90 8.25
N ASP A 248 -48.43 -23.36 7.17
CA ASP A 248 -49.36 -24.10 6.32
C ASP A 248 -48.68 -25.23 5.52
N ASN A 249 -47.41 -25.04 5.14
CA ASN A 249 -46.62 -26.02 4.41
C ASN A 249 -45.11 -25.84 4.64
N TRP A 250 -44.34 -26.86 4.25
CA TRP A 250 -42.88 -26.87 4.38
C TRP A 250 -42.21 -25.75 3.57
N ASP A 251 -42.74 -25.40 2.40
CA ASP A 251 -42.20 -24.29 1.61
C ASP A 251 -42.28 -22.97 2.38
N LYS A 252 -43.43 -22.66 3.01
CA LYS A 252 -43.58 -21.45 3.84
C LYS A 252 -42.64 -21.44 5.03
N TYR A 253 -42.43 -22.61 5.66
CA TYR A 253 -41.45 -22.75 6.73
C TYR A 253 -40.04 -22.39 6.23
N ILE A 254 -39.56 -23.07 5.19
CA ILE A 254 -38.22 -22.87 4.63
C ILE A 254 -38.02 -21.42 4.18
N ILE A 255 -39.01 -20.84 3.48
CA ILE A 255 -38.98 -19.44 3.02
C ILE A 255 -38.81 -18.51 4.21
N SER A 256 -39.58 -18.69 5.29
CA SER A 256 -39.51 -17.80 6.47
C SER A 256 -38.15 -17.81 7.16
N LYS A 257 -37.43 -18.94 7.11
CA LYS A 257 -36.09 -19.10 7.69
C LYS A 257 -35.01 -18.55 6.77
N LEU A 258 -35.12 -18.84 5.48
CA LEU A 258 -34.15 -18.46 4.47
C LEU A 258 -34.20 -16.96 4.16
N GLU A 259 -35.41 -16.39 4.02
CA GLU A 259 -35.61 -15.01 3.58
C GLU A 259 -34.84 -14.01 4.46
N LYS A 260 -34.87 -14.18 5.78
CA LYS A 260 -34.14 -13.33 6.71
C LYS A 260 -32.63 -13.37 6.49
N LYS A 261 -32.07 -14.58 6.40
CA LYS A 261 -30.63 -14.80 6.21
C LYS A 261 -30.17 -14.29 4.84
N PHE A 262 -31.00 -14.50 3.82
CA PHE A 262 -30.72 -14.06 2.45
C PHE A 262 -30.72 -12.54 2.31
N ILE A 263 -31.69 -11.85 2.91
CA ILE A 263 -31.74 -10.37 2.89
C ILE A 263 -30.52 -9.79 3.60
N LYS A 264 -30.11 -10.33 4.76
CA LYS A 264 -28.88 -9.91 5.43
C LYS A 264 -27.64 -10.13 4.56
N PHE A 265 -27.57 -11.26 3.86
CA PHE A 265 -26.50 -11.54 2.90
C PHE A 265 -26.47 -10.52 1.77
N ASP A 266 -27.60 -10.24 1.11
CA ASP A 266 -27.65 -9.30 -0.02
C ASP A 266 -27.31 -7.86 0.43
N LEU A 267 -27.81 -7.42 1.60
CA LEU A 267 -27.43 -6.15 2.22
C LEU A 267 -25.94 -6.07 2.55
N LYS A 268 -25.34 -7.17 3.03
CA LYS A 268 -23.90 -7.25 3.29
C LYS A 268 -23.10 -7.17 1.99
N GLN A 269 -23.51 -7.87 0.93
CA GLN A 269 -22.87 -7.77 -0.39
C GLN A 269 -22.95 -6.33 -0.94
N ASN A 270 -24.08 -5.65 -0.74
CA ASN A 270 -24.26 -4.26 -1.11
C ASN A 270 -23.34 -3.32 -0.32
N LYS A 271 -23.29 -3.48 1.01
CA LYS A 271 -22.41 -2.72 1.91
C LYS A 271 -20.92 -2.91 1.59
N ASP A 272 -20.53 -4.15 1.32
CA ASP A 272 -19.14 -4.53 1.04
C ASP A 272 -18.72 -4.09 -0.38
N PHE A 273 -19.67 -3.72 -1.23
CA PHE A 273 -19.41 -3.22 -2.56
C PHE A 273 -19.03 -1.73 -2.58
N LYS A 274 -17.78 -1.49 -2.95
CA LYS A 274 -17.21 -0.15 -3.10
C LYS A 274 -17.03 0.16 -4.58
N ASP A 275 -17.67 1.23 -5.05
CA ASP A 275 -17.42 1.76 -6.39
C ASP A 275 -16.00 2.32 -6.43
N GLU A 276 -15.22 1.92 -7.43
CA GLU A 276 -13.80 2.31 -7.56
C GLU A 276 -13.61 3.82 -7.82
N GLU A 277 -14.68 4.59 -8.06
CA GLU A 277 -14.61 6.06 -8.09
C GLU A 277 -14.58 6.68 -6.68
N GLU A 278 -15.19 6.05 -5.68
CA GLU A 278 -14.99 6.41 -4.25
C GLU A 278 -13.59 6.01 -3.75
N LYS A 279 -12.90 5.10 -4.46
CA LYS A 279 -11.52 4.70 -4.17
C LYS A 279 -10.45 5.68 -4.67
N GLN A 280 -10.81 6.81 -5.28
CA GLN A 280 -9.88 7.95 -5.36
C GLN A 280 -9.82 8.76 -4.06
N GLU A 281 -10.76 8.60 -3.12
CA GLU A 281 -10.70 9.32 -1.84
C GLU A 281 -10.59 8.44 -0.59
N GLU A 282 -10.99 7.15 -0.59
CA GLU A 282 -10.67 6.27 0.54
C GLU A 282 -10.32 4.82 0.14
N LYS A 283 -9.02 4.53 0.07
CA LYS A 283 -8.53 3.15 0.19
C LYS A 283 -8.84 2.62 1.59
N LYS A 284 -9.93 1.86 1.74
CA LYS A 284 -9.97 0.75 2.70
C LYS A 284 -9.63 -0.51 1.93
N GLU A 285 -8.46 -1.04 2.29
CA GLU A 285 -7.84 -2.26 1.83
C GLU A 285 -8.87 -3.40 1.71
N ASP A 286 -8.81 -4.19 0.64
CA ASP A 286 -9.12 -5.62 0.79
C ASP A 286 -8.37 -6.08 2.04
N GLU A 287 -8.98 -6.82 2.97
CA GLU A 287 -8.21 -7.45 4.05
C GLU A 287 -6.98 -8.08 3.38
N PRO A 288 -5.76 -7.58 3.69
CA PRO A 288 -4.60 -8.11 3.06
C PRO A 288 -4.62 -9.58 3.41
N ILE A 289 -4.46 -10.46 2.40
CA ILE A 289 -3.75 -11.71 2.65
C ILE A 289 -2.58 -11.29 3.52
N GLU A 290 -2.55 -11.69 4.80
CA GLU A 290 -1.55 -11.23 5.77
C GLU A 290 -0.22 -11.22 5.04
N LYS A 291 0.33 -10.02 4.78
CA LYS A 291 1.54 -9.91 3.98
C LYS A 291 2.56 -10.77 4.73
N PRO A 292 3.14 -11.81 4.09
CA PRO A 292 4.01 -12.72 4.81
C PRO A 292 5.13 -11.94 5.47
N ASP A 293 5.56 -12.41 6.64
CA ASP A 293 6.66 -11.82 7.39
C ASP A 293 7.83 -11.53 6.45
N LEU A 294 8.50 -10.38 6.62
CA LEU A 294 9.60 -10.03 5.71
C LEU A 294 10.67 -11.11 5.78
N VAL A 295 11.00 -11.56 6.99
CA VAL A 295 11.82 -12.74 7.26
C VAL A 295 10.92 -13.81 7.86
N PRO A 296 10.83 -15.02 7.30
CA PRO A 296 9.95 -16.07 7.80
C PRO A 296 10.17 -16.39 9.28
N GLY A 297 9.11 -16.26 10.09
CA GLY A 297 9.14 -16.59 11.53
C GLY A 297 9.57 -15.44 12.45
N ASP A 298 10.05 -14.32 11.92
CA ASP A 298 10.41 -13.13 12.72
C ASP A 298 9.29 -12.10 12.68
N LYS A 299 8.20 -12.42 13.40
CA LYS A 299 7.09 -11.47 13.56
C LYS A 299 7.56 -10.29 14.40
N PRO A 300 7.40 -9.06 13.91
CA PRO A 300 7.75 -7.87 14.68
C PRO A 300 6.77 -7.68 15.85
N ASP A 301 7.24 -7.06 16.93
CA ASP A 301 6.50 -6.93 18.20
C ASP A 301 5.21 -6.12 18.01
N LYS A 302 4.13 -6.52 18.68
CA LYS A 302 2.81 -5.87 18.50
C LYS A 302 2.71 -4.49 19.15
N GLU A 303 3.52 -4.20 20.16
CA GLU A 303 3.37 -2.97 20.94
C GLU A 303 4.36 -1.88 20.51
N VAL A 304 3.80 -0.87 19.85
CA VAL A 304 4.37 0.47 19.88
C VAL A 304 3.57 1.24 20.94
N ASN A 305 4.19 1.74 22.00
CA ASN A 305 3.49 2.50 23.04
C ASN A 305 3.02 3.87 22.49
N VAL A 306 1.87 3.87 21.84
CA VAL A 306 1.29 5.05 21.17
C VAL A 306 0.94 6.16 22.17
N ASP A 307 0.54 5.80 23.39
CA ASP A 307 0.11 6.75 24.42
C ASP A 307 1.28 7.61 24.95
N GLU A 308 2.48 7.03 25.05
CA GLU A 308 3.68 7.78 25.40
C GLU A 308 4.14 8.67 24.25
N GLN A 309 4.08 8.16 23.01
CA GLN A 309 4.51 8.90 21.83
C GLN A 309 3.70 10.18 21.61
N ILE A 310 2.36 10.10 21.65
CA ILE A 310 1.50 11.25 21.41
C ILE A 310 1.73 12.38 22.45
N ARG A 311 2.12 12.01 23.68
CA ARG A 311 2.45 12.96 24.77
C ARG A 311 3.78 13.67 24.56
N THR A 312 4.73 13.04 23.87
CA THR A 312 6.05 13.64 23.59
C THR A 312 6.11 14.49 22.32
N LEU A 313 5.03 14.51 21.53
CA LEU A 313 4.99 15.28 20.29
C LEU A 313 5.15 16.79 20.53
N PRO A 314 5.78 17.51 19.58
CA PRO A 314 5.94 18.95 19.66
C PRO A 314 4.58 19.67 19.62
N LEU A 315 4.48 20.77 20.36
CA LEU A 315 3.31 21.65 20.33
C LEU A 315 3.44 22.63 19.17
N LEU A 316 2.91 22.25 18.01
CA LEU A 316 3.01 23.07 16.79
C LEU A 316 2.11 24.31 16.86
N PHE A 317 2.61 25.41 16.30
CA PHE A 317 1.83 26.66 16.22
C PHE A 317 0.93 26.63 14.98
N PRO A 318 -0.37 26.94 15.09
CA PRO A 318 -1.26 27.00 13.92
C PRO A 318 -1.00 28.27 13.10
N ASN A 319 -0.92 28.13 11.78
CA ASN A 319 -0.81 29.25 10.84
C ASN A 319 -2.10 29.40 10.04
N VAL A 320 -2.54 30.63 9.80
CA VAL A 320 -3.74 30.88 8.97
C VAL A 320 -3.39 30.63 7.50
N SER A 321 -4.19 29.83 6.79
CA SER A 321 -3.97 29.60 5.35
C SER A 321 -4.06 30.91 4.57
N TYR A 322 -3.31 31.00 3.48
CA TYR A 322 -3.24 32.20 2.64
C TYR A 322 -4.61 32.59 2.05
N THR A 323 -5.51 31.62 1.87
CA THR A 323 -6.89 31.84 1.41
C THR A 323 -7.75 32.55 2.45
N HIS A 324 -7.40 32.42 3.73
CA HIS A 324 -8.12 32.97 4.87
C HIS A 324 -7.39 34.14 5.55
N THR A 325 -6.20 34.53 5.07
CA THR A 325 -5.38 35.61 5.67
C THR A 325 -6.05 36.99 5.52
N ASN A 326 -7.00 37.17 4.60
CA ASN A 326 -7.75 38.42 4.45
C ASN A 326 -8.83 38.63 5.54
N ASN A 327 -9.10 37.62 6.37
CA ASN A 327 -10.15 37.67 7.37
C ASN A 327 -9.68 38.37 8.65
N SER A 328 -10.48 39.31 9.16
CA SER A 328 -10.31 39.85 10.51
C SER A 328 -10.55 38.76 11.57
N VAL A 329 -10.18 39.03 12.82
CA VAL A 329 -10.41 38.11 13.95
C VAL A 329 -11.88 37.69 14.04
N SER A 330 -12.81 38.64 13.99
CA SER A 330 -14.25 38.36 14.11
C SER A 330 -14.76 37.49 12.95
N THR A 331 -14.34 37.78 11.72
CA THR A 331 -14.70 37.00 10.53
C THR A 331 -14.11 35.61 10.59
N LEU A 332 -12.83 35.47 10.97
CA LEU A 332 -12.16 34.18 11.06
C LEU A 332 -12.80 33.26 12.10
N VAL A 333 -13.12 33.80 13.30
CA VAL A 333 -13.85 33.07 14.35
C VAL A 333 -15.23 32.63 13.87
N SER A 334 -15.99 33.53 13.25
CA SER A 334 -17.32 33.22 12.74
C SER A 334 -17.30 32.18 11.62
N SER A 335 -16.37 32.30 10.66
CA SER A 335 -16.20 31.35 9.57
C SER A 335 -15.76 29.98 10.07
N PHE A 336 -14.87 29.92 11.05
CA PHE A 336 -14.42 28.66 11.63
C PHE A 336 -15.53 27.95 12.40
N ASN A 337 -16.28 28.67 13.23
CA ASN A 337 -17.33 28.08 14.05
C ASN A 337 -18.52 27.57 13.22
N SER A 338 -18.81 28.23 12.10
CA SER A 338 -19.89 27.86 11.18
C SER A 338 -19.49 26.84 10.11
N ALA A 339 -18.19 26.53 9.96
CA ALA A 339 -17.70 25.60 8.94
C ALA A 339 -17.93 24.13 9.31
N ALA A 340 -18.19 23.29 8.31
CA ALA A 340 -18.15 21.83 8.45
C ALA A 340 -16.71 21.34 8.74
N SER A 341 -16.57 20.13 9.30
CA SER A 341 -15.27 19.56 9.74
C SER A 341 -14.15 19.68 8.69
N ASP A 342 -14.42 19.30 7.44
CA ASP A 342 -13.41 19.33 6.37
C ASP A 342 -13.03 20.73 5.90
N GLN A 343 -13.93 21.71 6.09
CA GLN A 343 -13.65 23.11 5.78
C GLN A 343 -12.83 23.74 6.91
N LYS A 344 -13.05 23.35 8.17
CA LYS A 344 -12.22 23.80 9.30
C LYS A 344 -10.75 23.44 9.10
N LYS A 345 -10.47 22.24 8.57
CA LYS A 345 -9.11 21.78 8.25
C LYS A 345 -8.37 22.65 7.22
N LYS A 346 -9.08 23.42 6.40
CA LYS A 346 -8.49 24.29 5.36
C LYS A 346 -8.16 25.70 5.87
N ILE A 347 -8.64 26.07 7.05
CA ILE A 347 -8.45 27.42 7.61
C ILE A 347 -7.05 27.58 8.19
N PHE A 348 -6.51 26.52 8.80
CA PHE A 348 -5.20 26.52 9.44
C PHE A 348 -4.31 25.42 8.90
N PHE A 349 -3.00 25.66 8.88
CA PHE A 349 -1.98 24.66 8.56
C PHE A 349 -0.89 24.63 9.63
N PHE A 350 -0.15 23.51 9.69
CA PHE A 350 0.88 23.24 10.68
C PHE A 350 2.19 22.82 10.00
N ASP A 351 3.32 23.20 10.59
CA ASP A 351 4.65 22.82 10.12
C ASP A 351 5.00 21.39 10.58
N ASN A 352 4.40 20.40 9.90
CA ASN A 352 4.64 18.98 10.15
C ASN A 352 5.05 18.22 8.87
N PRO A 353 6.21 18.54 8.25
CA PRO A 353 6.62 17.92 6.99
C PRO A 353 7.15 16.49 7.13
N ILE A 354 7.40 16.00 8.36
CA ILE A 354 8.02 14.68 8.58
C ILE A 354 7.02 13.71 9.20
N ASN A 355 6.53 13.99 10.42
CA ASN A 355 5.77 13.01 11.19
C ASN A 355 4.27 13.06 10.87
N THR A 356 3.91 12.66 9.65
CA THR A 356 2.55 12.71 9.11
C THR A 356 1.58 11.72 9.74
N ARG A 357 2.04 10.80 10.61
CA ARG A 357 1.18 9.93 11.43
C ARG A 357 0.22 10.71 12.30
N TYR A 358 0.67 11.86 12.81
CA TYR A 358 -0.09 12.68 13.73
C TYR A 358 -0.66 13.89 13.00
N GLU A 359 -1.98 13.92 12.85
CA GLU A 359 -2.71 15.03 12.25
C GLU A 359 -2.93 16.12 13.29
N TYR A 360 -2.45 17.34 12.99
CA TYR A 360 -2.71 18.53 13.77
C TYR A 360 -3.89 19.25 13.16
N SER A 361 -4.90 19.54 13.97
CA SER A 361 -6.12 20.24 13.55
C SER A 361 -6.53 21.24 14.61
N VAL A 362 -7.12 22.36 14.20
CA VAL A 362 -7.74 23.28 15.16
C VAL A 362 -9.11 22.73 15.52
N ALA A 363 -9.38 22.57 16.82
CA ALA A 363 -10.65 22.08 17.35
C ALA A 363 -11.61 23.24 17.66
N SER A 364 -11.10 24.31 18.27
CA SER A 364 -11.87 25.52 18.59
C SER A 364 -11.01 26.77 18.48
N ILE A 365 -11.64 27.91 18.17
CA ILE A 365 -11.00 29.23 18.25
C ILE A 365 -11.91 30.24 18.95
N GLU A 366 -11.27 31.15 19.69
CA GLU A 366 -11.90 32.22 20.45
C GLU A 366 -11.14 33.53 20.18
N ALA A 367 -11.84 34.67 20.20
CA ALA A 367 -11.17 35.96 20.15
C ALA A 367 -10.39 36.21 21.43
N SER A 368 -9.13 36.62 21.30
CA SER A 368 -8.22 36.95 22.40
C SER A 368 -7.75 38.40 22.21
N GLY A 369 -8.69 39.33 22.21
CA GLY A 369 -8.48 40.75 21.86
C GLY A 369 -8.79 41.07 20.39
N ASN A 370 -8.52 42.31 19.98
CA ASN A 370 -8.97 42.82 18.66
C ASN A 370 -8.21 42.21 17.47
N ASN A 371 -6.93 41.84 17.66
CA ASN A 371 -6.05 41.34 16.59
C ASN A 371 -5.43 39.97 16.91
N ALA A 372 -6.00 39.22 17.85
CA ALA A 372 -5.48 37.90 18.18
C ALA A 372 -6.59 36.90 18.50
N ILE A 373 -6.29 35.62 18.28
CA ILE A 373 -7.14 34.50 18.65
C ILE A 373 -6.44 33.60 19.66
N LYS A 374 -7.25 32.88 20.43
CA LYS A 374 -6.85 31.69 21.17
C LYS A 374 -7.38 30.48 20.41
N ALA A 375 -6.55 29.48 20.17
CA ALA A 375 -6.94 28.25 19.50
C ALA A 375 -6.68 27.03 20.39
N THR A 376 -7.58 26.07 20.35
CA THR A 376 -7.36 24.71 20.88
C THR A 376 -7.00 23.83 19.70
N ILE A 377 -5.85 23.17 19.78
CA ILE A 377 -5.31 22.28 18.76
C ILE A 377 -5.46 20.86 19.25
N LYS A 378 -5.93 20.01 18.36
CA LYS A 378 -6.11 18.57 18.53
C LYS A 378 -5.11 17.83 17.66
N ILE A 379 -4.32 16.97 18.30
CA ILE A 379 -3.42 16.01 17.67
C ILE A 379 -4.14 14.66 17.65
N THR A 380 -4.32 14.07 16.47
CA THR A 380 -4.96 12.77 16.28
C THR A 380 -3.99 11.79 15.63
N ASP A 381 -3.86 10.58 16.17
CA ASP A 381 -3.11 9.51 15.49
C ASP A 381 -3.94 8.94 14.34
N LEU A 382 -3.42 8.99 13.11
CA LEU A 382 -4.09 8.47 11.92
C LEU A 382 -4.19 6.94 11.88
N VAL A 383 -3.36 6.24 12.67
CA VAL A 383 -3.39 4.77 12.82
C VAL A 383 -4.36 4.34 13.92
N ALA A 384 -4.47 5.15 14.98
CA ALA A 384 -5.38 4.92 16.10
C ALA A 384 -6.20 6.19 16.41
N PRO A 385 -7.27 6.48 15.64
CA PRO A 385 -8.00 7.76 15.72
C PRO A 385 -8.64 8.07 17.07
N ASN A 386 -8.79 7.08 17.94
CA ASN A 386 -9.24 7.24 19.33
C ASN A 386 -8.15 7.81 20.25
N LYS A 387 -6.88 7.82 19.83
CA LYS A 387 -5.77 8.40 20.57
C LYS A 387 -5.59 9.85 20.18
N VAL A 388 -5.88 10.73 21.14
CA VAL A 388 -5.93 12.18 20.93
C VAL A 388 -5.17 12.90 22.04
N ARG A 389 -4.52 14.00 21.69
CA ARG A 389 -3.98 15.00 22.63
C ARG A 389 -4.44 16.39 22.24
N GLU A 390 -4.82 17.20 23.22
CA GLU A 390 -5.19 18.59 22.99
C GLU A 390 -4.27 19.54 23.74
N TYR A 391 -4.06 20.73 23.18
CA TYR A 391 -3.36 21.84 23.82
C TYR A 391 -3.91 23.17 23.30
N SER A 392 -3.74 24.23 24.09
CA SER A 392 -4.17 25.57 23.69
C SER A 392 -2.99 26.47 23.40
N VAL A 393 -3.12 27.31 22.37
CA VAL A 393 -2.19 28.38 22.03
C VAL A 393 -2.95 29.69 22.12
N ALA A 394 -2.46 30.60 22.98
CA ALA A 394 -3.03 31.92 23.16
C ALA A 394 -2.27 32.96 22.32
N ASN A 395 -2.91 34.12 22.11
CA ASN A 395 -2.30 35.30 21.46
C ASN A 395 -1.76 35.05 20.04
N ILE A 396 -2.45 34.22 19.25
CA ILE A 396 -2.14 34.03 17.83
C ILE A 396 -2.51 35.32 17.10
N LYS A 397 -1.50 36.11 16.73
CA LYS A 397 -1.70 37.40 16.05
C LYS A 397 -2.25 37.18 14.65
N ILE A 398 -3.31 37.91 14.30
CA ILE A 398 -3.91 37.92 12.97
C ILE A 398 -3.41 39.16 12.24
N ASP A 399 -2.63 38.94 11.17
CA ASP A 399 -2.14 39.97 10.26
C ASP A 399 -2.79 39.77 8.89
N THR A 400 -3.59 40.76 8.47
CA THR A 400 -4.34 40.73 7.21
C THR A 400 -3.63 41.41 6.05
N SER A 401 -2.34 41.74 6.21
CA SER A 401 -1.56 42.41 5.17
C SER A 401 -1.30 41.50 3.98
N ASN A 402 -1.18 42.10 2.79
CA ASN A 402 -0.78 41.38 1.58
C ASN A 402 0.60 40.71 1.73
N LYS A 403 1.49 41.29 2.57
CA LYS A 403 2.78 40.69 2.90
C LYS A 403 2.60 39.39 3.68
N GLN A 404 1.73 39.36 4.70
CA GLN A 404 1.44 38.14 5.45
C GLN A 404 0.78 37.08 4.56
N LYS A 405 -0.15 37.48 3.68
CA LYS A 405 -0.78 36.55 2.72
C LYS A 405 0.25 35.90 1.79
N ALA A 406 1.18 36.67 1.25
CA ALA A 406 2.28 36.16 0.43
C ALA A 406 3.18 35.21 1.23
N PHE A 407 3.53 35.58 2.46
CA PHE A 407 4.31 34.74 3.37
C PHE A 407 3.63 33.40 3.65
N ASN A 408 2.37 33.41 4.08
CA ASN A 408 1.61 32.20 4.38
C ASN A 408 1.46 31.29 3.15
N LYS A 409 1.27 31.86 1.95
CA LYS A 409 1.20 31.07 0.72
C LYS A 409 2.51 30.33 0.46
N VAL A 410 3.65 31.02 0.55
CA VAL A 410 4.96 30.42 0.35
C VAL A 410 5.27 29.40 1.45
N TYR A 411 4.94 29.71 2.71
CA TYR A 411 5.20 28.83 3.84
C TYR A 411 4.41 27.53 3.72
N GLU A 412 3.11 27.61 3.45
CA GLU A 412 2.24 26.44 3.25
C GLU A 412 2.75 25.56 2.10
N LYS A 413 3.11 26.16 0.95
CA LYS A 413 3.70 25.44 -0.18
C LYS A 413 5.06 24.82 0.14
N THR A 414 5.84 25.47 0.99
CA THR A 414 7.16 24.98 1.44
C THR A 414 7.02 23.74 2.32
N ILE A 415 6.07 23.74 3.26
CA ILE A 415 5.76 22.59 4.11
C ILE A 415 5.28 21.42 3.24
N GLN A 416 4.31 21.65 2.35
CA GLN A 416 3.79 20.64 1.43
C GLN A 416 4.91 20.02 0.57
N ALA A 417 5.78 20.87 0.01
CA ALA A 417 6.90 20.44 -0.82
C ALA A 417 7.92 19.56 -0.05
N ASN A 418 8.20 19.86 1.22
CA ASN A 418 9.08 19.07 2.06
C ASN A 418 8.39 17.78 2.54
N GLN A 419 7.09 17.84 2.82
CA GLN A 419 6.26 16.69 3.17
C GLN A 419 6.20 15.65 2.05
N GLU A 420 5.93 16.09 0.81
CA GLU A 420 5.98 15.23 -0.37
C GLU A 420 7.35 14.58 -0.53
N LEU A 421 8.42 15.37 -0.33
CA LEU A 421 9.79 14.89 -0.49
C LEU A 421 10.15 13.82 0.56
N PHE A 422 9.77 14.02 1.82
CA PHE A 422 10.01 13.02 2.88
C PHE A 422 9.12 11.79 2.71
N SER A 423 7.86 11.97 2.30
CA SER A 423 6.89 10.88 2.10
C SER A 423 7.35 9.83 1.09
N ARG A 424 8.23 10.22 0.15
CA ARG A 424 8.85 9.26 -0.79
C ARG A 424 9.69 8.19 -0.08
N LEU A 425 10.21 8.46 1.13
CA LEU A 425 10.87 7.46 1.97
C LEU A 425 9.89 6.42 2.51
N TYR A 426 8.72 6.86 2.99
CA TYR A 426 7.65 5.97 3.45
C TYR A 426 7.21 5.03 2.32
N LEU A 427 6.96 5.60 1.14
CA LEU A 427 6.57 4.84 -0.05
C LEU A 427 7.66 3.85 -0.49
N ALA A 428 8.93 4.23 -0.40
CA ALA A 428 10.05 3.32 -0.70
C ALA A 428 10.14 2.14 0.28
N LEU A 429 9.69 2.32 1.53
CA LEU A 429 9.57 1.24 2.52
C LEU A 429 8.28 0.42 2.39
N GLY A 430 7.36 0.83 1.52
CA GLY A 430 6.10 0.12 1.27
C GLY A 430 4.95 0.51 2.21
N ILE A 431 5.04 1.68 2.87
CA ILE A 431 3.98 2.23 3.73
C ILE A 431 3.53 3.60 3.21
N ASP A 432 2.34 4.04 3.63
CA ASP A 432 1.78 5.33 3.22
C ASP A 432 2.11 6.46 4.22
N HIS A 433 1.49 7.63 4.02
CA HIS A 433 1.67 8.82 4.85
C HIS A 433 1.07 8.69 6.26
N LYS A 434 0.27 7.66 6.56
CA LYS A 434 -0.20 7.40 7.92
C LYS A 434 0.92 6.85 8.80
N ILE A 435 2.03 6.39 8.18
CA ILE A 435 3.20 5.83 8.85
C ILE A 435 2.80 4.73 9.82
N ASN A 436 1.99 3.78 9.34
CA ASN A 436 1.66 2.63 10.15
C ASN A 436 2.89 1.72 10.28
N TYR A 437 3.61 1.84 11.39
CA TYR A 437 4.80 1.04 11.65
C TYR A 437 4.49 -0.46 11.68
N THR A 438 3.23 -0.89 11.92
CA THR A 438 2.92 -2.32 11.87
C THR A 438 3.10 -2.91 10.48
N ASP A 439 2.93 -2.10 9.45
CA ASP A 439 3.03 -2.52 8.05
C ASP A 439 4.49 -2.69 7.60
N LEU A 440 5.43 -2.18 8.40
CA LEU A 440 6.85 -2.54 8.31
C LEU A 440 7.03 -3.92 8.94
N ARG A 441 7.11 -4.93 8.08
CA ARG A 441 7.14 -6.36 8.39
C ARG A 441 8.44 -6.87 9.08
N HIS A 442 9.19 -5.99 9.76
CA HIS A 442 10.40 -6.34 10.53
C HIS A 442 10.78 -5.25 11.56
N ASN A 443 11.19 -5.66 12.78
CA ASN A 443 11.51 -4.76 13.90
C ASN A 443 12.64 -3.76 13.60
N ASN A 444 13.73 -4.20 12.95
CA ASN A 444 14.81 -3.29 12.54
C ASN A 444 14.32 -2.15 11.63
N LEU A 445 13.37 -2.40 10.71
CA LEU A 445 12.81 -1.33 9.87
C LEU A 445 11.94 -0.38 10.70
N ARG A 446 11.11 -0.94 11.60
CA ARG A 446 10.27 -0.15 12.50
C ARG A 446 11.10 0.80 13.34
N LYS A 447 12.10 0.27 14.04
CA LYS A 447 13.01 1.04 14.86
C LYS A 447 13.76 2.08 14.04
N SER A 448 14.33 1.69 12.89
CA SER A 448 15.08 2.62 12.06
C SER A 448 14.24 3.76 11.50
N LEU A 449 13.03 3.47 11.01
CA LEU A 449 12.15 4.54 10.56
C LEU A 449 11.69 5.42 11.71
N PHE A 450 11.36 4.83 12.87
CA PHE A 450 10.96 5.57 14.06
C PHE A 450 12.03 6.57 14.50
N ASP A 451 13.27 6.10 14.65
CA ASP A 451 14.40 6.94 15.05
C ASP A 451 14.74 8.00 13.99
N MET A 452 14.63 7.66 12.69
CA MET A 452 14.79 8.63 11.61
C MET A 452 13.71 9.71 11.64
N VAL A 453 12.45 9.35 11.83
CA VAL A 453 11.34 10.32 11.98
C VAL A 453 11.60 11.24 13.17
N GLY A 454 11.95 10.69 14.33
CA GLY A 454 12.26 11.47 15.53
C GLY A 454 13.43 12.42 15.33
N ALA A 455 14.56 11.93 14.79
CA ALA A 455 15.73 12.75 14.51
C ALA A 455 15.45 13.81 13.43
N GLY A 456 14.68 13.47 12.41
CA GLY A 456 14.28 14.41 11.36
C GLY A 456 13.46 15.56 11.92
N VAL A 457 12.50 15.27 12.81
CA VAL A 457 11.75 16.30 13.54
C VAL A 457 12.69 17.17 14.38
N GLN A 458 13.69 16.59 15.05
CA GLN A 458 14.68 17.38 15.79
C GLN A 458 15.49 18.31 14.87
N VAL A 459 15.93 17.82 13.71
CA VAL A 459 16.71 18.59 12.72
C VAL A 459 15.94 19.82 12.25
N ILE A 460 14.68 19.67 11.87
CA ILE A 460 13.87 20.81 11.39
C ILE A 460 13.50 21.80 12.50
N ASN A 461 13.58 21.39 13.76
CA ASN A 461 13.34 22.28 14.90
C ASN A 461 14.61 23.00 15.38
N GLN A 462 15.78 22.73 14.79
CA GLN A 462 17.01 23.43 15.14
C GLN A 462 16.92 24.92 14.77
N LYS A 463 17.49 25.77 15.64
CA LYS A 463 17.49 27.22 15.45
C LYS A 463 18.10 27.65 14.11
N GLU A 464 19.19 27.01 13.71
CA GLU A 464 19.88 27.31 12.45
C GLU A 464 19.05 26.93 11.22
N TYR A 465 18.44 25.73 11.23
CA TYR A 465 17.52 25.30 10.18
C TYR A 465 16.37 26.29 10.04
N ASN A 466 15.71 26.61 11.17
CA ASN A 466 14.58 27.53 11.20
C ASN A 466 14.96 28.91 10.67
N ALA A 467 16.12 29.46 11.05
CA ALA A 467 16.58 30.76 10.55
C ALA A 467 16.82 30.74 9.03
N ASN A 468 17.47 29.70 8.51
CA ASN A 468 17.72 29.55 7.08
C ASN A 468 16.42 29.33 6.29
N MET A 469 15.49 28.52 6.81
CA MET A 469 14.20 28.30 6.18
C MET A 469 13.35 29.57 6.16
N HIS A 470 13.29 30.31 7.28
CA HIS A 470 12.60 31.60 7.33
C HIS A 470 13.17 32.61 6.33
N LYS A 471 14.49 32.63 6.14
CA LYS A 471 15.12 33.46 5.12
C LYS A 471 14.64 33.08 3.71
N ILE A 472 14.66 31.79 3.37
CA ILE A 472 14.16 31.30 2.06
C ILE A 472 12.70 31.71 1.87
N ILE A 473 11.84 31.49 2.86
CA ILE A 473 10.42 31.83 2.78
C ILE A 473 10.23 33.34 2.59
N ASN A 474 10.94 34.17 3.36
CA ASN A 474 10.84 35.63 3.26
C ASN A 474 11.30 36.17 1.91
N ASP A 475 12.42 35.67 1.37
CA ASP A 475 12.95 36.08 0.08
C ASP A 475 11.95 35.73 -1.05
N LEU A 476 11.37 34.53 -0.98
CA LEU A 476 10.35 34.07 -1.93
C LEU A 476 9.03 34.81 -1.79
N ALA A 477 8.57 35.06 -0.56
CA ALA A 477 7.34 35.80 -0.29
C ALA A 477 7.44 37.25 -0.77
N THR A 478 8.60 37.89 -0.60
CA THR A 478 8.88 39.24 -1.12
C THR A 478 8.85 39.24 -2.65
N SER A 479 9.52 38.28 -3.28
CA SER A 479 9.56 38.15 -4.75
C SER A 479 8.16 37.87 -5.34
N TYR A 480 7.39 37.00 -4.69
CA TYR A 480 6.02 36.69 -5.07
C TYR A 480 5.09 37.89 -4.84
N GLY A 481 5.18 38.57 -3.70
CA GLY A 481 4.36 39.74 -3.39
C GLY A 481 4.52 40.88 -4.40
N SER A 482 5.73 41.06 -4.95
CA SER A 482 6.02 42.10 -5.95
C SER A 482 5.62 41.73 -7.39
N SER A 483 5.54 40.44 -7.72
CA SER A 483 5.32 39.96 -9.11
C SER A 483 4.00 39.24 -9.33
N ASN A 484 3.38 38.74 -8.25
CA ASN A 484 2.27 37.79 -8.25
C ASN A 484 2.48 36.55 -9.15
N ASN A 485 3.73 36.19 -9.46
CA ASN A 485 4.07 35.08 -10.34
C ASN A 485 4.26 33.78 -9.53
N GLU A 486 3.39 32.80 -9.71
CA GLU A 486 3.49 31.50 -9.05
C GLU A 486 4.73 30.71 -9.47
N GLU A 487 5.25 30.95 -10.67
CA GLU A 487 6.46 30.28 -11.15
C GLU A 487 7.68 30.61 -10.27
N THR A 488 7.73 31.83 -9.71
CA THR A 488 8.77 32.24 -8.77
C THR A 488 8.75 31.39 -7.49
N ILE A 489 7.55 31.05 -6.99
CA ILE A 489 7.40 30.13 -5.85
C ILE A 489 7.93 28.75 -6.25
N ASN A 490 7.45 28.19 -7.37
CA ASN A 490 7.81 26.84 -7.81
C ASN A 490 9.32 26.66 -8.03
N ARG A 491 10.00 27.65 -8.63
CA ARG A 491 11.47 27.63 -8.77
C ARG A 491 12.17 27.75 -7.40
N GLY A 492 11.62 28.57 -6.51
CA GLY A 492 12.11 28.80 -5.15
C GLY A 492 12.01 27.61 -4.21
N LEU A 493 10.97 26.78 -4.36
CA LEU A 493 10.77 25.57 -3.53
C LEU A 493 11.96 24.60 -3.62
N LYS A 494 12.73 24.64 -4.71
CA LYS A 494 13.97 23.84 -4.83
C LYS A 494 14.99 24.17 -3.74
N ASN A 495 15.09 25.44 -3.33
CA ASN A 495 16.02 25.85 -2.26
C ASN A 495 15.57 25.31 -0.89
N SER A 496 14.27 25.33 -0.61
CA SER A 496 13.72 24.68 0.59
C SER A 496 14.01 23.19 0.60
N LYS A 497 13.66 22.48 -0.49
CA LYS A 497 13.89 21.04 -0.61
C LYS A 497 15.38 20.70 -0.47
N TYR A 498 16.25 21.55 -1.02
CA TYR A 498 17.70 21.42 -0.89
C TYR A 498 18.13 21.54 0.58
N LEU A 499 17.76 22.63 1.27
CA LEU A 499 18.07 22.85 2.68
C LEU A 499 17.55 21.68 3.55
N PHE A 500 16.31 21.23 3.31
CA PHE A 500 15.72 20.11 4.03
C PHE A 500 16.55 18.83 3.87
N LEU A 501 16.84 18.42 2.64
CA LEU A 501 17.62 17.21 2.40
C LEU A 501 19.06 17.32 2.88
N THR A 502 19.74 18.45 2.69
CA THR A 502 21.12 18.60 3.14
C THR A 502 21.24 18.64 4.66
N SER A 503 20.24 19.21 5.34
CA SER A 503 20.17 19.20 6.81
C SER A 503 20.00 17.79 7.34
N LEU A 504 19.08 17.00 6.77
CA LEU A 504 18.94 15.58 7.11
C LEU A 504 20.22 14.80 6.78
N PHE A 505 20.78 15.00 5.59
CA PHE A 505 21.98 14.31 5.12
C PHE A 505 23.21 14.54 6.00
N SER A 506 23.36 15.76 6.52
CA SER A 506 24.46 16.13 7.41
C SER A 506 24.18 15.87 8.89
N SER A 507 22.97 15.41 9.23
CA SER A 507 22.60 15.09 10.61
C SER A 507 23.02 13.67 11.01
N LYS A 508 22.96 13.41 12.32
CA LYS A 508 23.33 12.13 12.92
C LYS A 508 22.25 11.63 13.88
N ILE A 509 22.14 10.31 13.99
CA ILE A 509 21.33 9.57 14.95
C ILE A 509 22.30 8.70 15.74
N ASN A 510 22.44 8.94 17.05
CA ASN A 510 23.38 8.19 17.90
C ASN A 510 24.80 8.08 17.29
N GLU A 511 25.36 9.23 16.88
CA GLU A 511 26.68 9.36 16.23
C GLU A 511 26.81 8.79 14.80
N GLU A 512 25.84 8.01 14.32
CA GLU A 512 25.77 7.54 12.94
C GLU A 512 25.10 8.55 12.01
N TRP A 513 25.54 8.64 10.75
CA TRP A 513 24.90 9.50 9.76
C TRP A 513 23.44 9.11 9.55
N TYR A 514 22.53 10.09 9.45
CA TYR A 514 21.09 9.89 9.38
C TYR A 514 20.65 8.79 8.39
N PHE A 515 21.13 8.85 7.16
CA PHE A 515 20.75 7.89 6.12
C PHE A 515 21.48 6.52 6.22
N ASN A 516 22.50 6.39 7.06
CA ASN A 516 23.11 5.09 7.36
C ASN A 516 22.22 4.24 8.28
N TYR A 517 21.36 4.86 9.09
CA TYR A 517 20.57 4.14 10.08
C TYR A 517 19.65 3.08 9.44
N LEU A 518 18.99 3.45 8.34
CA LEU A 518 18.17 2.51 7.57
C LEU A 518 19.01 1.47 6.81
N THR A 519 20.18 1.84 6.28
CA THR A 519 21.01 0.91 5.52
C THR A 519 21.64 -0.16 6.42
N ASN A 520 21.98 0.21 7.65
CA ASN A 520 22.38 -0.69 8.72
C ASN A 520 21.24 -1.65 9.12
N ALA A 521 20.00 -1.15 9.23
CA ALA A 521 18.85 -2.03 9.47
C ALA A 521 18.62 -3.04 8.34
N LEU A 522 18.72 -2.61 7.06
CA LEU A 522 18.66 -3.52 5.91
C LEU A 522 19.74 -4.61 6.01
N LYS A 523 20.98 -4.23 6.40
CA LYS A 523 22.05 -5.20 6.62
C LYS A 523 21.70 -6.19 7.74
N GLY A 524 21.13 -5.73 8.84
CA GLY A 524 20.65 -6.57 9.94
C GLY A 524 19.59 -7.59 9.49
N ILE A 525 18.63 -7.16 8.67
CA ILE A 525 17.59 -8.04 8.10
C ILE A 525 18.22 -9.12 7.21
N LEU A 526 19.17 -8.75 6.34
CA LEU A 526 19.87 -9.73 5.51
C LEU A 526 20.67 -10.74 6.35
N LEU A 527 21.28 -10.33 7.46
CA LEU A 527 21.94 -11.28 8.36
C LEU A 527 20.93 -12.23 8.99
N ARG A 528 19.73 -11.75 9.33
CA ARG A 528 18.67 -12.58 9.88
C ARG A 528 18.14 -13.60 8.87
N PHE A 529 18.00 -13.23 7.61
CA PHE A 529 17.71 -14.17 6.52
C PHE A 529 18.71 -15.34 6.44
N LYS A 530 20.01 -15.06 6.63
CA LYS A 530 21.04 -16.10 6.63
C LYS A 530 20.81 -17.10 7.76
N GLU A 531 20.44 -16.61 8.94
CA GLU A 531 20.19 -17.44 10.12
C GLU A 531 18.92 -18.29 9.95
N ILE A 532 17.82 -17.69 9.50
CA ILE A 532 16.55 -18.38 9.27
C ILE A 532 16.66 -19.42 8.15
N THR A 533 17.42 -19.13 7.09
CA THR A 533 17.71 -20.11 6.03
C THR A 533 18.45 -21.33 6.58
N ARG A 534 19.40 -21.12 7.50
CA ARG A 534 20.12 -22.20 8.18
C ARG A 534 19.21 -23.02 9.10
N ILE A 535 18.31 -22.36 9.83
CA ILE A 535 17.36 -23.03 10.73
C ILE A 535 16.36 -23.89 9.94
N ASN A 536 15.88 -23.39 8.81
CA ASN A 536 14.84 -24.02 8.00
C ASN A 536 15.38 -24.84 6.82
N GLU A 537 16.68 -25.12 6.78
CA GLU A 537 17.39 -25.71 5.63
C GLU A 537 16.67 -26.93 5.04
N LYS A 538 16.24 -27.86 5.89
CA LYS A 538 15.57 -29.10 5.45
C LYS A 538 14.29 -28.83 4.66
N ILE A 539 13.40 -27.97 5.17
CA ILE A 539 12.13 -27.66 4.52
C ILE A 539 12.37 -26.92 3.20
N ILE A 540 13.31 -25.97 3.19
CA ILE A 540 13.70 -25.24 1.98
C ILE A 540 14.23 -26.21 0.93
N GLN A 541 15.15 -27.11 1.28
CA GLN A 541 15.67 -28.14 0.37
C GLN A 541 14.54 -29.01 -0.21
N THR A 542 13.62 -29.48 0.64
CA THR A 542 12.45 -30.26 0.21
C THR A 542 11.58 -29.48 -0.78
N ASN A 543 11.30 -28.21 -0.52
CA ASN A 543 10.51 -27.36 -1.41
C ASN A 543 11.15 -27.21 -2.80
N PHE A 544 12.47 -27.01 -2.87
CA PHE A 544 13.20 -26.91 -4.15
C PHE A 544 13.26 -28.25 -4.91
N ILE A 545 13.51 -29.36 -4.19
CA ILE A 545 13.55 -30.71 -4.78
C ILE A 545 12.17 -31.06 -5.37
N ASN A 546 11.10 -30.90 -4.60
CA ASN A 546 9.73 -31.20 -5.03
C ASN A 546 9.30 -30.33 -6.23
N SER A 547 9.81 -29.11 -6.30
CA SER A 547 9.53 -28.19 -7.41
C SER A 547 10.43 -28.36 -8.64
N LYS A 548 11.44 -29.24 -8.57
CA LYS A 548 12.47 -29.42 -9.61
C LYS A 548 13.23 -28.12 -9.93
N LEU A 549 13.55 -27.33 -8.89
CA LEU A 549 14.26 -26.05 -9.01
C LEU A 549 15.67 -26.13 -8.40
N ASN A 550 16.58 -25.24 -8.84
CA ASN A 550 17.95 -25.22 -8.35
C ASN A 550 18.07 -24.36 -7.07
N LEU A 551 18.51 -24.98 -5.98
CA LEU A 551 18.69 -24.33 -4.68
C LEU A 551 19.77 -23.24 -4.68
N ASP A 552 20.78 -23.33 -5.55
CA ASP A 552 21.89 -22.37 -5.62
C ASP A 552 21.42 -20.92 -5.91
N ILE A 553 20.21 -20.77 -6.46
CA ILE A 553 19.60 -19.46 -6.66
C ILE A 553 19.55 -18.64 -5.37
N ILE A 554 19.36 -19.28 -4.21
CA ILE A 554 19.26 -18.59 -2.91
C ILE A 554 20.57 -17.90 -2.58
N ASN A 555 21.70 -18.59 -2.74
CA ASN A 555 23.03 -18.02 -2.48
C ASN A 555 23.33 -16.88 -3.45
N GLN A 556 23.06 -17.08 -4.74
CA GLN A 556 23.26 -16.03 -5.75
C GLN A 556 22.41 -14.78 -5.45
N TYR A 557 21.17 -14.97 -5.01
CA TYR A 557 20.27 -13.87 -4.70
C TYR A 557 20.64 -13.16 -3.40
N TYR A 558 21.02 -13.92 -2.36
CA TYR A 558 21.54 -13.38 -1.11
C TYR A 558 22.76 -12.49 -1.36
N ASP A 559 23.72 -12.96 -2.17
CA ASP A 559 24.93 -12.20 -2.53
C ASP A 559 24.60 -10.94 -3.33
N LEU A 560 23.61 -10.99 -4.22
CA LEU A 560 23.13 -9.83 -4.96
C LEU A 560 22.57 -8.78 -3.98
N ILE A 561 21.68 -9.17 -3.06
CA ILE A 561 21.11 -8.26 -2.07
C ILE A 561 22.21 -7.69 -1.16
N ASN A 562 23.19 -8.52 -0.76
CA ASN A 562 24.34 -8.08 0.03
C ASN A 562 25.16 -7.00 -0.69
N LYS A 563 25.41 -7.18 -1.99
CA LYS A 563 26.11 -6.18 -2.83
C LYS A 563 25.30 -4.89 -2.94
N GLN A 564 23.98 -4.98 -3.12
CA GLN A 564 23.09 -3.82 -3.18
C GLN A 564 23.10 -3.03 -1.88
N ILE A 565 22.99 -3.70 -0.73
CA ILE A 565 23.07 -3.06 0.60
C ILE A 565 24.46 -2.43 0.80
N SER A 566 25.53 -3.14 0.45
CA SER A 566 26.90 -2.62 0.59
C SER A 566 27.13 -1.38 -0.26
N ARG A 567 26.61 -1.38 -1.51
CA ARG A 567 26.62 -0.21 -2.39
C ARG A 567 25.85 0.95 -1.75
N LEU A 568 24.67 0.68 -1.19
CA LEU A 568 23.85 1.70 -0.55
C LEU A 568 24.56 2.32 0.67
N ILE A 569 25.12 1.51 1.58
CA ILE A 569 25.94 1.95 2.73
C ILE A 569 27.10 2.84 2.27
N ALA A 570 27.81 2.43 1.21
CA ALA A 570 28.95 3.17 0.68
C ALA A 570 28.54 4.54 0.09
N THR A 571 27.28 4.72 -0.30
CA THR A 571 26.76 5.96 -0.88
C THR A 571 26.00 6.83 0.11
N SER A 572 25.57 6.31 1.26
CA SER A 572 24.74 7.04 2.23
C SER A 572 25.52 7.98 3.15
N SER A 573 26.87 7.93 3.14
CA SER A 573 27.74 8.72 4.01
C SER A 573 28.77 9.59 3.27
N LYS A 574 28.79 9.58 1.94
CA LYS A 574 29.76 10.32 1.12
C LYS A 574 29.21 11.66 0.67
N ARG A 575 30.05 12.70 0.67
CA ARG A 575 29.68 14.02 0.12
C ARG A 575 29.16 13.89 -1.31
N VAL A 576 27.99 14.46 -1.58
CA VAL A 576 27.32 14.41 -2.88
C VAL A 576 27.31 15.77 -3.57
N LEU A 577 27.48 15.76 -4.90
CA LEU A 577 27.41 16.97 -5.72
C LEU A 577 25.95 17.37 -6.02
N ASN A 578 25.06 16.38 -6.19
CA ASN A 578 23.63 16.60 -6.41
C ASN A 578 22.81 15.79 -5.39
N ILE A 579 22.26 16.48 -4.39
CA ILE A 579 21.48 15.87 -3.32
C ILE A 579 20.16 15.27 -3.81
N PHE A 580 19.53 15.83 -4.85
CA PHE A 580 18.26 15.32 -5.37
C PHE A 580 18.46 14.00 -6.11
N ALA A 581 19.42 13.96 -7.04
CA ALA A 581 19.75 12.73 -7.76
C ALA A 581 20.24 11.63 -6.81
N TRP A 582 21.00 12.00 -5.79
CA TRP A 582 21.40 11.07 -4.73
C TRP A 582 20.20 10.54 -3.95
N TYR A 583 19.26 11.39 -3.54
CA TYR A 583 18.09 10.97 -2.78
C TYR A 583 17.18 10.07 -3.60
N ASP A 584 16.99 10.37 -4.89
CA ASP A 584 16.24 9.51 -5.82
C ASP A 584 16.89 8.12 -5.94
N PHE A 585 18.23 8.07 -6.08
CA PHE A 585 18.97 6.81 -6.10
C PHE A 585 18.86 6.05 -4.78
N TYR A 586 18.96 6.75 -3.64
CA TYR A 586 18.82 6.17 -2.31
C TYR A 586 17.45 5.51 -2.15
N LEU A 587 16.37 6.24 -2.44
CA LEU A 587 15.00 5.74 -2.36
C LEU A 587 14.74 4.54 -3.28
N LYS A 588 15.20 4.62 -4.53
CA LYS A 588 15.09 3.51 -5.49
C LYS A 588 15.81 2.26 -4.96
N SER A 589 17.01 2.43 -4.41
CA SER A 589 17.80 1.33 -3.85
C SER A 589 17.13 0.71 -2.61
N VAL A 590 16.59 1.53 -1.71
CA VAL A 590 15.82 1.06 -0.55
C VAL A 590 14.63 0.22 -1.02
N LYS A 591 13.83 0.76 -1.96
CA LYS A 591 12.66 0.05 -2.49
C LYS A 591 13.04 -1.29 -3.13
N GLU A 592 14.07 -1.29 -3.97
CA GLU A 592 14.56 -2.50 -4.63
C GLU A 592 15.00 -3.56 -3.61
N ILE A 593 15.72 -3.17 -2.55
CA ILE A 593 16.15 -4.09 -1.49
C ILE A 593 14.95 -4.66 -0.72
N ILE A 594 13.96 -3.82 -0.37
CA ILE A 594 12.73 -4.27 0.32
C ILE A 594 11.92 -5.24 -0.54
N ASP A 595 11.75 -4.94 -1.83
CA ASP A 595 11.09 -5.82 -2.78
C ASP A 595 11.86 -7.14 -2.96
N ASN A 596 13.19 -7.08 -2.93
CA ASN A 596 14.04 -8.27 -3.00
C ASN A 596 13.97 -9.13 -1.73
N PHE A 597 13.89 -8.52 -0.54
CA PHE A 597 13.63 -9.24 0.70
C PHE A 597 12.29 -9.97 0.67
N ALA A 598 11.23 -9.33 0.17
CA ALA A 598 9.94 -9.98 0.04
C ALA A 598 10.00 -11.25 -0.85
N GLN A 599 10.75 -11.19 -1.95
CA GLN A 599 10.96 -12.36 -2.83
C GLN A 599 11.82 -13.43 -2.17
N LEU A 600 12.89 -13.03 -1.47
CA LEU A 600 13.73 -13.96 -0.73
C LEU A 600 12.93 -14.67 0.37
N GLY A 601 12.05 -13.94 1.09
CA GLY A 601 11.13 -14.48 2.09
C GLY A 601 10.26 -15.62 1.57
N ILE A 602 9.73 -15.50 0.36
CA ILE A 602 8.95 -16.57 -0.29
C ILE A 602 9.82 -17.80 -0.58
N LEU A 603 11.07 -17.60 -1.02
CA LEU A 603 11.96 -18.71 -1.38
C LEU A 603 12.53 -19.46 -0.18
N VAL A 604 12.63 -18.80 0.98
CA VAL A 604 13.20 -19.37 2.22
C VAL A 604 12.15 -19.60 3.31
N ASP A 605 10.87 -19.62 2.92
CA ASP A 605 9.75 -19.84 3.85
C ASP A 605 9.87 -21.20 4.54
N ASN A 606 9.43 -21.26 5.80
CA ASN A 606 9.45 -22.46 6.63
C ASN A 606 8.22 -23.35 6.44
N LYS A 607 7.36 -23.02 5.48
CA LYS A 607 6.15 -23.77 5.14
C LYS A 607 6.37 -24.66 3.93
N SER A 608 5.65 -25.79 3.91
CA SER A 608 5.61 -26.65 2.72
C SER A 608 4.78 -26.00 1.62
N ILE A 609 5.24 -26.14 0.37
CA ILE A 609 4.58 -25.59 -0.82
C ILE A 609 3.60 -26.57 -1.50
N SER A 610 2.88 -27.37 -0.71
CA SER A 610 1.94 -28.38 -1.22
C SER A 610 0.66 -27.80 -1.83
N ASP A 611 0.29 -26.58 -1.45
CA ASP A 611 -0.86 -25.87 -2.00
C ASP A 611 -0.53 -25.34 -3.42
N GLU A 612 -1.46 -25.50 -4.36
CA GLU A 612 -1.27 -25.14 -5.77
C GLU A 612 -1.01 -23.64 -5.98
N LYS A 613 -1.68 -22.76 -5.23
CA LYS A 613 -1.47 -21.31 -5.31
C LYS A 613 -0.12 -20.93 -4.71
N ILE A 614 0.27 -21.55 -3.60
CA ILE A 614 1.58 -21.33 -2.98
C ILE A 614 2.69 -21.80 -3.93
N LEU A 615 2.55 -22.98 -4.54
CA LEU A 615 3.49 -23.52 -5.52
C LEU A 615 3.62 -22.62 -6.76
N ALA A 616 2.49 -22.10 -7.28
CA ALA A 616 2.49 -21.18 -8.40
C ALA A 616 3.22 -19.86 -8.06
N ASN A 617 2.96 -19.29 -6.88
CA ASN A 617 3.64 -18.09 -6.41
C ASN A 617 5.15 -18.34 -6.19
N PHE A 618 5.52 -19.48 -5.64
CA PHE A 618 6.91 -19.90 -5.43
C PHE A 618 7.67 -20.00 -6.77
N LYS A 619 7.11 -20.71 -7.75
CA LYS A 619 7.72 -20.84 -9.10
C LYS A 619 7.82 -19.50 -9.83
N LYS A 620 6.79 -18.65 -9.73
CA LYS A 620 6.82 -17.29 -10.30
C LYS A 620 7.93 -16.46 -9.66
N THR A 621 8.04 -16.51 -8.33
CA THR A 621 9.08 -15.80 -7.58
C THR A 621 10.47 -16.28 -7.99
N TYR A 622 10.69 -17.59 -8.10
CA TYR A 622 11.95 -18.16 -8.59
C TYR A 622 12.33 -17.64 -9.98
N ALA A 623 11.38 -17.61 -10.92
CA ALA A 623 11.60 -17.11 -12.28
C ALA A 623 12.00 -15.63 -12.27
N ASN A 624 11.29 -14.80 -11.51
CA ASN A 624 11.59 -13.37 -11.34
C ASN A 624 12.98 -13.15 -10.75
N VAL A 625 13.33 -13.87 -9.68
CA VAL A 625 14.66 -13.79 -9.04
C VAL A 625 15.77 -14.15 -10.02
N LYS A 626 15.58 -15.20 -10.84
CA LYS A 626 16.54 -15.58 -11.88
C LYS A 626 16.72 -14.48 -12.92
N GLU A 627 15.64 -13.82 -13.34
CA GLU A 627 15.72 -12.68 -14.25
C GLU A 627 16.48 -11.50 -13.64
N ILE A 628 16.19 -11.15 -12.38
CA ILE A 628 16.89 -10.07 -11.65
C ILE A 628 18.39 -10.35 -11.59
N ILE A 629 18.79 -11.57 -11.23
CA ILE A 629 20.21 -11.96 -11.17
C ILE A 629 20.88 -11.83 -12.54
N ASN A 630 20.22 -12.29 -13.60
CA ASN A 630 20.77 -12.22 -14.96
C ASN A 630 20.90 -10.78 -15.43
N LYS A 631 19.91 -9.93 -15.14
CA LYS A 631 19.93 -8.51 -15.45
C LYS A 631 21.06 -7.79 -14.72
N GLU A 632 21.28 -8.06 -13.44
CA GLU A 632 22.38 -7.46 -12.68
C GLU A 632 23.75 -7.92 -13.22
N LYS A 633 23.90 -9.20 -13.58
CA LYS A 633 25.12 -9.70 -14.25
C LYS A 633 25.38 -8.96 -15.57
N GLN A 634 24.34 -8.73 -16.37
CA GLN A 634 24.45 -7.97 -17.62
C GLN A 634 24.80 -6.50 -17.38
N VAL A 635 24.18 -5.85 -16.39
CA VAL A 635 24.48 -4.45 -16.02
C VAL A 635 25.91 -4.32 -15.52
N ALA A 636 26.38 -5.26 -14.69
CA ALA A 636 27.77 -5.28 -14.21
C ALA A 636 28.75 -5.43 -15.38
N LYS A 637 28.48 -6.35 -16.32
CA LYS A 637 29.29 -6.54 -17.53
C LYS A 637 29.31 -5.27 -18.40
N ASN A 638 28.15 -4.67 -18.66
CA ASN A 638 28.06 -3.44 -19.43
C ASN A 638 28.83 -2.29 -18.75
N THR A 639 28.74 -2.19 -17.42
CA THR A 639 29.48 -1.16 -16.65
C THR A 639 30.98 -1.38 -16.73
N LEU A 640 31.44 -2.62 -16.63
CA LEU A 640 32.85 -2.98 -16.79
C LEU A 640 33.35 -2.66 -18.20
N ASN A 641 32.54 -2.95 -19.23
CA ASN A 641 32.83 -2.60 -20.61
C ASN A 641 32.95 -1.08 -20.81
N TYR A 642 32.00 -0.29 -20.29
CA TYR A 642 32.05 1.16 -20.38
C TYR A 642 33.28 1.76 -19.68
N LEU A 643 33.64 1.23 -18.51
CA LEU A 643 34.87 1.60 -17.80
C LEU A 643 36.12 1.23 -18.62
N GLY A 644 36.15 0.03 -19.18
CA GLY A 644 37.21 -0.45 -20.05
C GLY A 644 37.37 0.46 -21.28
N TYR A 645 36.30 0.77 -22.00
CA TYR A 645 36.35 1.69 -23.14
C TYR A 645 36.82 3.10 -22.75
N GLY A 646 36.36 3.63 -21.62
CA GLY A 646 36.77 4.94 -21.12
C GLY A 646 38.26 4.99 -20.76
N LEU A 647 38.75 4.01 -20.01
CA LEU A 647 40.17 3.89 -19.66
C LEU A 647 41.03 3.69 -20.91
N LEU A 648 40.59 2.83 -21.83
CA LEU A 648 41.31 2.57 -23.08
C LEU A 648 41.42 3.84 -23.91
N GLY A 649 40.34 4.62 -24.05
CA GLY A 649 40.37 5.90 -24.75
C GLY A 649 41.36 6.90 -24.13
N ILE A 650 41.24 7.15 -22.83
CA ILE A 650 42.09 8.12 -22.11
C ILE A 650 43.57 7.71 -22.16
N PHE A 651 43.87 6.45 -21.86
CA PHE A 651 45.26 5.98 -21.77
C PHE A 651 45.90 5.72 -23.12
N SER A 652 45.12 5.44 -24.18
CA SER A 652 45.65 5.40 -25.55
C SER A 652 46.09 6.79 -26.00
N ILE A 653 45.30 7.84 -25.69
CA ILE A 653 45.68 9.23 -25.97
C ILE A 653 46.93 9.61 -25.18
N LEU A 654 46.98 9.33 -23.88
CA LEU A 654 48.16 9.63 -23.05
C LEU A 654 49.42 8.90 -23.52
N LEU A 655 49.29 7.64 -23.95
CA LEU A 655 50.38 6.84 -24.47
C LEU A 655 50.88 7.41 -25.82
N LEU A 656 49.98 7.76 -26.74
CA LEU A 656 50.32 8.44 -28.00
C LEU A 656 51.01 9.79 -27.75
N SER A 657 50.45 10.65 -26.88
CA SER A 657 51.06 11.93 -26.52
C SER A 657 52.44 11.77 -25.89
N SER A 658 52.63 10.76 -25.04
CA SER A 658 53.92 10.45 -24.41
C SER A 658 54.96 9.98 -25.44
N ILE A 659 54.56 9.14 -26.41
CA ILE A 659 55.42 8.69 -27.50
C ILE A 659 55.83 9.89 -28.38
N ILE A 660 54.89 10.73 -28.77
CA ILE A 660 55.13 11.94 -29.58
C ILE A 660 56.08 12.89 -28.83
N PHE A 661 55.83 13.13 -27.54
CA PHE A 661 56.69 13.99 -26.71
C PHE A 661 58.13 13.46 -26.64
N ILE A 662 58.31 12.16 -26.42
CA ILE A 662 59.64 11.53 -26.41
C ILE A 662 60.32 11.62 -27.77
N ALA A 663 59.57 11.43 -28.86
CA ALA A 663 60.09 11.53 -30.22
C ALA A 663 60.61 12.95 -30.52
N ILE A 664 59.82 13.98 -30.21
CA ILE A 664 60.17 15.40 -30.42
C ILE A 664 61.33 15.82 -29.50
N LYS A 665 61.29 15.45 -28.21
CA LYS A 665 62.24 15.92 -27.20
C LYS A 665 63.41 14.96 -26.94
N ARG A 666 63.63 13.99 -27.84
CA ARG A 666 64.61 12.90 -27.69
C ARG A 666 66.00 13.40 -27.29
N LYS A 667 66.51 14.46 -27.93
CA LYS A 667 67.86 15.03 -27.66
C LYS A 667 67.94 15.67 -26.27
N GLN A 668 66.95 16.47 -25.88
CA GLN A 668 66.88 17.14 -24.56
C GLN A 668 66.72 16.13 -23.41
N LEU A 669 65.91 15.08 -23.60
CA LEU A 669 65.72 14.01 -22.62
C LEU A 669 66.99 13.16 -22.40
N ARG A 670 67.88 13.05 -23.40
CA ARG A 670 69.20 12.44 -23.22
C ARG A 670 70.10 13.29 -22.33
N ALA A 671 70.09 14.61 -22.53
CA ALA A 671 70.90 15.55 -21.76
C ALA A 671 70.47 15.61 -20.28
N LEU A 672 69.17 15.61 -20.02
CA LEU A 672 68.60 15.72 -18.66
C LEU A 672 68.58 14.39 -17.86
N LYS A 673 68.97 13.25 -18.46
CA LYS A 673 68.90 11.89 -17.86
C LYS A 673 67.50 11.45 -17.37
N ILE A 674 66.42 12.07 -17.87
CA ILE A 674 65.01 11.82 -17.46
C ILE A 674 64.39 10.57 -18.14
N LYS A 675 65.12 9.88 -19.03
CA LYS A 675 64.62 8.71 -19.80
C LYS A 675 63.89 7.64 -18.96
N LYS A 676 64.33 7.41 -17.73
CA LYS A 676 63.71 6.43 -16.81
C LYS A 676 62.28 6.82 -16.41
N ILE A 677 62.02 8.12 -16.23
CA ILE A 677 60.70 8.64 -15.88
C ILE A 677 59.75 8.53 -17.07
N SER A 678 60.19 8.86 -18.29
CA SER A 678 59.37 8.71 -19.50
C SER A 678 59.04 7.25 -19.82
N GLY A 679 59.99 6.32 -19.58
CA GLY A 679 59.75 4.89 -19.70
C GLY A 679 58.73 4.37 -18.66
N LEU A 680 58.79 4.88 -17.43
CA LEU A 680 57.83 4.55 -16.38
C LEU A 680 56.40 4.99 -16.74
N VAL A 681 56.22 6.21 -17.29
CA VAL A 681 54.91 6.71 -17.73
C VAL A 681 54.31 5.83 -18.84
N ILE A 682 55.12 5.41 -19.82
CA ILE A 682 54.68 4.48 -20.87
C ILE A 682 54.31 3.13 -20.27
N ALA A 683 55.13 2.57 -19.38
CA ALA A 683 54.86 1.27 -18.76
C ALA A 683 53.56 1.29 -17.94
N ILE A 684 53.31 2.35 -17.17
CA ILE A 684 52.06 2.53 -16.43
C ILE A 684 50.87 2.64 -17.39
N SER A 685 51.00 3.46 -18.43
CA SER A 685 49.92 3.66 -19.42
C SER A 685 49.59 2.36 -20.15
N LEU A 686 50.60 1.59 -20.55
CA LEU A 686 50.43 0.30 -21.22
C LEU A 686 49.78 -0.73 -20.30
N SER A 687 50.18 -0.77 -19.02
CA SER A 687 49.57 -1.65 -18.02
C SER A 687 48.07 -1.36 -17.84
N ILE A 688 47.69 -0.09 -17.86
CA ILE A 688 46.29 0.33 -17.74
C ILE A 688 45.50 0.02 -19.02
N VAL A 689 46.10 0.16 -20.21
CA VAL A 689 45.47 -0.26 -21.48
C VAL A 689 45.22 -1.77 -21.48
N ILE A 690 46.19 -2.58 -21.05
CA ILE A 690 46.02 -4.04 -20.93
C ILE A 690 44.89 -4.37 -19.95
N ALA A 691 44.86 -3.73 -18.78
CA ALA A 691 43.78 -3.90 -17.81
C ALA A 691 42.41 -3.50 -18.40
N ALA A 692 42.35 -2.41 -19.18
CA ALA A 692 41.13 -1.96 -19.83
C ALA A 692 40.63 -2.95 -20.91
N ILE A 693 41.53 -3.58 -21.66
CA ILE A 693 41.19 -4.65 -22.62
C ILE A 693 40.63 -5.87 -21.89
N LEU A 694 41.26 -6.29 -20.79
CA LEU A 694 40.77 -7.40 -19.97
C LEU A 694 39.37 -7.12 -19.40
N MET A 695 39.10 -5.88 -18.98
CA MET A 695 37.78 -5.44 -18.52
C MET A 695 36.69 -5.52 -19.59
N ILE A 696 37.03 -5.37 -20.88
CA ILE A 696 36.06 -5.46 -21.99
C ILE A 696 35.76 -6.92 -22.36
N ILE A 697 36.74 -7.82 -22.17
CA ILE A 697 36.64 -9.22 -22.57
C ILE A 697 35.86 -10.04 -21.52
N LEU A 698 36.04 -9.74 -20.23
CA LEU A 698 35.34 -10.37 -19.10
C LEU A 698 33.87 -9.91 -19.04
#